data_AF-A0A9E1NCI2-F1
#
_entry.id   AF-A0A9E1NCI2-F1
#
_cell.length_a   1.000
_cell.length_b   1.000
_cell.length_c   1.000
_cell.angle_alpha   90.00
_cell.angle_beta   90.00
_cell.angle_gamma   90.00
#
_symmetry.space_group_name_H-M   'P 1'
#
loop_
_entity.id
_entity.type
_entity.pdbx_description
1 polymer ?
#
loop_
_entity_poly.entity_id
_entity_poly.type
_entity_poly.pdbx_seq_one_letter_code
_entity_poly.pdbx_strand_id
1 'polypeptide(L)'
;MVLMMLKNISQQLEKRSPFKIAAVVEAAGITVLSTILICTPLYAAAPAKLKRAPNWTTTNDFGGTGLLQTRTARFSDDGELSVGTVFLEPYRRYYISFQAMPWMEGTFRYTEITNRSFSLGGLASDEDFQDRGADLKFRLLEESENIPQIAFGLQDGIGTGLFSGEYLVASKSYYDFDFSAGIGWGYFASGSEFKNPLISFSDVFSSRSSGGSLGGEANFGDYLSGEHIGLFGGVAWRTPMKGLSLKLETSTQDYQSEPLGNNFKRNLPVNIGFAYRPFPWIELSGAYERGNTAMFRASIRSNVDDVSVPKVDPPPPKLIPRPRVDKNPKGPTNTALDGDPNFGLRPRMVARVIQPGDPQSITPNSRSVRRDNNYTASIDALFAGFEDQAMSISSVEIQGDETKIYLSTGLREAPREQQLRVAKLAADAMPSGGDHITLIEQSGQAVLHQVTLTRAEIERSSIVDYLFDSLEAKGFSIVSVDFSHAQARLVMSEVPQMDDDVERAAAEIIFNATPTPLRQVEIVHLDQGLRKSRAVLRRDDVRRAARIDQIFDGLEASGFTVESLDLTKGEVSVHLSTDSKVGPNSEEARYEQAARLIEQHAPPDVSSVEVVRLVAGVEATRVTLRRDAQGGMAAGADASKKKPAEFIPDLTDNEKSDLAIRIFKDLEAANFTVDKFEITRRKATVFVTPTKFREHARNVGRASRVVASHAPASVEEIEIVTMNAGLETARVMIMRSDLERAVARKGSPEEIWTHTTISGPQPSPPFGNSLAEGTTSISNPRRYPTLSWDVRPALRSHIGGPDALYLYQIWMAFSASAELYRGVSVDATVGKNIRTTLDEISLESDSVVPHVRSDLRLYHQEGSDGNIVRLQAEYLFQPAENWFGRVSAGLFEQMFGGVSGEILYRPYGSRLALGADIARVQQREYKQRLGFLDYQVDTGHFNIYYKIPFMGLLGEIHAGQFLAGDRGAQFAITREFDSGIALGAWATFTNVSAEEFGEGSFDKGIYIRVPFELFLSSSTQRVGAIAFRPLSRDGGQVLILRRRLYGVVDSGNLDGVMHRWDRLLD
;
A
#
# COMPACT_ATOMS: atom_id res chain seq x y z
N MET A 1 -45.97 34.35 22.63
CA MET A 1 -46.32 33.99 21.24
C MET A 1 -46.62 32.49 21.09
N VAL A 2 -45.65 31.60 21.31
CA VAL A 2 -45.82 30.13 21.12
C VAL A 2 -47.03 29.53 21.86
N LEU A 3 -47.25 29.84 23.15
CA LEU A 3 -48.45 29.36 23.88
C LEU A 3 -49.78 29.82 23.27
N MET A 4 -49.81 30.99 22.63
CA MET A 4 -51.01 31.54 22.00
C MET A 4 -51.29 30.85 20.66
N MET A 5 -50.22 30.48 19.95
CA MET A 5 -50.27 29.65 18.73
C MET A 5 -50.77 28.23 19.05
N LEU A 6 -50.26 27.60 20.11
CA LEU A 6 -50.70 26.28 20.59
C LEU A 6 -52.18 26.28 21.03
N LYS A 7 -52.66 27.33 21.70
CA LYS A 7 -54.08 27.45 22.08
C LYS A 7 -55.00 27.56 20.85
N ASN A 8 -54.56 28.28 19.81
CA ASN A 8 -55.32 28.44 18.57
C ASN A 8 -55.35 27.13 17.76
N ILE A 9 -54.25 26.36 17.76
CA ILE A 9 -54.19 25.02 17.14
C ILE A 9 -55.09 24.04 17.90
N SER A 10 -55.09 24.06 19.24
CA SER A 10 -55.98 23.22 20.06
C SER A 10 -57.46 23.47 19.78
N GLN A 11 -57.88 24.74 19.63
CA GLN A 11 -59.28 25.08 19.31
C GLN A 11 -59.68 24.79 17.84
N GLN A 12 -58.71 24.67 16.92
CA GLN A 12 -58.95 24.22 15.55
C GLN A 12 -59.07 22.69 15.46
N LEU A 13 -58.38 21.94 16.32
CA LEU A 13 -58.35 20.47 16.31
C LEU A 13 -59.65 19.83 16.86
N GLU A 14 -60.39 20.48 17.76
CA GLU A 14 -61.65 19.93 18.32
C GLU A 14 -62.84 19.95 17.33
N LYS A 15 -62.71 20.53 16.12
CA LYS A 15 -63.85 20.77 15.21
C LYS A 15 -63.78 20.10 13.84
N ARG A 16 -62.84 19.17 13.59
CA ARG A 16 -62.80 18.41 12.32
C ARG A 16 -62.50 16.91 12.53
N SER A 17 -63.10 16.10 11.68
CA SER A 17 -63.11 14.63 11.70
C SER A 17 -61.73 13.98 11.52
N PRO A 18 -61.53 12.71 11.94
CA PRO A 18 -60.20 12.11 12.13
C PRO A 18 -59.52 11.61 10.84
N PHE A 19 -59.66 12.33 9.72
CA PHE A 19 -58.99 12.03 8.45
C PHE A 19 -58.41 13.30 7.83
N LYS A 20 -57.11 13.53 8.02
CA LYS A 20 -56.16 14.29 7.16
C LYS A 20 -54.79 14.62 7.83
N ILE A 21 -54.27 13.76 8.71
CA ILE A 21 -52.88 13.91 9.21
C ILE A 21 -51.88 13.37 8.18
N ALA A 22 -52.19 12.27 7.48
CA ALA A 22 -51.34 11.70 6.43
C ALA A 22 -50.97 12.72 5.32
N ALA A 23 -51.97 13.40 4.76
CA ALA A 23 -51.78 14.40 3.69
C ALA A 23 -50.86 15.57 4.07
N VAL A 24 -50.71 15.90 5.37
CA VAL A 24 -49.80 16.95 5.84
C VAL A 24 -48.36 16.44 5.93
N VAL A 25 -48.17 15.14 6.25
CA VAL A 25 -46.86 14.47 6.25
C VAL A 25 -46.37 14.20 4.82
N GLU A 26 -47.27 13.79 3.92
CA GLU A 26 -46.98 13.59 2.49
C GLU A 26 -46.59 14.91 1.80
N ALA A 27 -47.36 15.98 2.03
CA ALA A 27 -47.02 17.31 1.51
C ALA A 27 -45.68 17.83 2.06
N ALA A 28 -45.36 17.57 3.33
CA ALA A 28 -44.07 17.92 3.90
C ALA A 28 -42.91 17.15 3.25
N GLY A 29 -43.08 15.83 3.01
CA GLY A 29 -42.08 14.99 2.34
C GLY A 29 -41.76 15.48 0.92
N ILE A 30 -42.78 15.73 0.10
CA ILE A 30 -42.63 16.22 -1.28
C ILE A 30 -42.01 17.63 -1.32
N THR A 31 -42.39 18.51 -0.37
CA THR A 31 -41.84 19.87 -0.27
C THR A 31 -40.37 19.87 0.15
N VAL A 32 -39.97 18.99 1.09
CA VAL A 32 -38.57 18.83 1.50
C VAL A 32 -37.72 18.27 0.35
N LEU A 33 -38.21 17.27 -0.38
CA LEU A 33 -37.50 16.69 -1.52
C LEU A 33 -37.24 17.72 -2.64
N SER A 34 -38.26 18.52 -2.98
CA SER A 34 -38.14 19.56 -4.00
C SER A 34 -37.30 20.76 -3.57
N THR A 35 -37.29 21.11 -2.28
CA THR A 35 -36.41 22.17 -1.75
C THR A 35 -34.94 21.74 -1.74
N ILE A 36 -34.65 20.47 -1.43
CA ILE A 36 -33.29 19.89 -1.47
C ILE A 36 -32.75 19.81 -2.91
N LEU A 37 -33.59 19.59 -3.92
CA LEU A 37 -33.16 19.53 -5.32
C LEU A 37 -32.92 20.90 -5.98
N ILE A 38 -33.46 22.01 -5.45
CA ILE A 38 -33.54 23.30 -6.18
C ILE A 38 -32.76 24.44 -5.51
N CYS A 39 -32.42 24.36 -4.23
CA CYS A 39 -31.75 25.46 -3.52
C CYS A 39 -30.21 25.32 -3.45
N THR A 40 -29.51 25.79 -4.49
CA THR A 40 -28.09 26.16 -4.41
C THR A 40 -27.84 27.62 -4.85
N PRO A 41 -27.83 28.59 -3.93
CA PRO A 41 -27.10 29.83 -4.12
C PRO A 41 -25.68 29.71 -3.53
N LEU A 42 -24.73 30.19 -4.33
CA LEU A 42 -23.33 30.44 -4.01
C LEU A 42 -23.10 30.98 -2.59
N TYR A 43 -22.36 30.25 -1.75
CA TYR A 43 -21.50 30.84 -0.72
C TYR A 43 -20.27 29.96 -0.52
N ALA A 44 -19.10 30.49 -0.88
CA ALA A 44 -17.82 29.81 -0.69
C ALA A 44 -17.29 30.08 0.73
N ALA A 45 -17.66 29.20 1.68
CA ALA A 45 -16.94 29.03 2.93
C ALA A 45 -15.95 27.86 2.78
N ALA A 46 -14.78 27.97 3.41
CA ALA A 46 -13.74 26.93 3.32
C ALA A 46 -14.21 25.61 3.97
N PRO A 47 -13.84 24.43 3.43
CA PRO A 47 -14.37 23.15 3.87
C PRO A 47 -13.90 22.80 5.28
N ALA A 48 -14.75 23.08 6.27
CA ALA A 48 -14.62 22.50 7.60
C ALA A 48 -14.90 20.99 7.49
N LYS A 49 -13.88 20.15 7.69
CA LYS A 49 -14.08 18.69 7.84
C LYS A 49 -15.08 18.47 8.97
N LEU A 50 -16.29 18.00 8.66
CA LEU A 50 -17.28 17.57 9.65
C LEU A 50 -16.63 16.52 10.55
N LYS A 51 -16.35 16.90 11.81
CA LYS A 51 -15.85 15.96 12.83
C LYS A 51 -16.96 14.98 13.17
N ARG A 52 -17.02 13.87 12.43
CA ARG A 52 -17.91 12.76 12.74
C ARG A 52 -17.50 12.16 14.10
N ALA A 53 -18.42 12.11 15.05
CA ALA A 53 -18.25 11.26 16.23
C ALA A 53 -18.47 9.79 15.79
N PRO A 54 -17.61 8.82 16.18
CA PRO A 54 -17.50 7.52 15.48
C PRO A 54 -18.77 6.65 15.44
N ASN A 55 -19.78 6.93 16.27
CA ASN A 55 -20.89 6.00 16.51
C ASN A 55 -22.22 6.51 15.90
N TRP A 56 -22.36 6.61 14.58
CA TRP A 56 -23.64 7.04 13.95
C TRP A 56 -24.54 5.88 13.50
N THR A 57 -23.99 4.68 13.33
CA THR A 57 -24.57 3.66 12.43
C THR A 57 -25.20 2.50 13.17
N THR A 58 -26.43 2.68 13.65
CA THR A 58 -27.20 1.60 14.29
C THR A 58 -27.73 0.59 13.29
N THR A 59 -27.91 -0.64 13.74
CA THR A 59 -28.57 -1.67 12.94
C THR A 59 -30.07 -1.36 12.77
N ASN A 60 -30.71 -1.98 11.77
CA ASN A 60 -32.14 -2.00 11.50
C ASN A 60 -32.71 -3.43 11.70
N ASP A 61 -34.02 -3.61 11.54
CA ASP A 61 -34.71 -4.89 11.84
C ASP A 61 -34.53 -5.98 10.78
N PHE A 62 -33.74 -5.68 9.76
CA PHE A 62 -33.31 -6.57 8.68
C PHE A 62 -31.81 -6.87 8.77
N GLY A 63 -31.07 -6.22 9.67
CA GLY A 63 -29.64 -6.44 9.98
C GLY A 63 -28.69 -5.35 9.47
N GLY A 64 -28.99 -4.72 8.32
CA GLY A 64 -28.18 -3.63 7.77
C GLY A 64 -28.21 -2.34 8.61
N THR A 65 -27.37 -1.35 8.27
CA THR A 65 -27.40 -0.04 8.95
C THR A 65 -28.69 0.72 8.61
N GLY A 66 -29.42 1.18 9.63
CA GLY A 66 -30.65 1.97 9.45
C GLY A 66 -31.32 2.43 10.75
N LEU A 67 -32.60 2.77 10.66
CA LEU A 67 -33.43 3.21 11.80
C LEU A 67 -34.04 2.00 12.52
N LEU A 68 -35.34 1.75 12.36
CA LEU A 68 -35.99 0.53 12.84
C LEU A 68 -36.23 -0.36 11.61
N GLN A 69 -37.37 -0.19 10.93
CA GLN A 69 -37.62 -0.88 9.67
C GLN A 69 -37.15 -0.08 8.45
N THR A 70 -36.97 1.25 8.56
CA THR A 70 -36.58 2.08 7.42
C THR A 70 -35.05 2.10 7.16
N ARG A 71 -34.69 2.30 5.89
CA ARG A 71 -33.29 2.34 5.44
C ARG A 71 -32.71 3.75 5.63
N THR A 72 -31.39 3.83 5.72
CA THR A 72 -30.63 5.10 5.76
C THR A 72 -29.49 5.03 4.77
N ALA A 73 -28.97 6.18 4.36
CA ALA A 73 -27.76 6.24 3.54
C ALA A 73 -26.47 6.03 4.36
N ARG A 74 -26.57 5.72 5.66
CA ARG A 74 -25.43 5.56 6.58
C ARG A 74 -24.79 4.17 6.43
N PHE A 75 -23.48 4.15 6.70
CA PHE A 75 -22.58 2.99 6.62
C PHE A 75 -21.65 3.05 7.81
N SER A 76 -21.35 1.88 8.38
CA SER A 76 -20.42 1.73 9.50
C SER A 76 -18.97 2.01 9.10
N ASP A 77 -18.08 1.99 10.09
CA ASP A 77 -16.64 2.02 9.86
C ASP A 77 -16.21 0.79 9.05
N ASP A 78 -15.20 0.96 8.19
CA ASP A 78 -14.70 -0.08 7.30
C ASP A 78 -14.26 -1.32 8.08
N GLY A 79 -14.54 -2.52 7.56
CA GLY A 79 -14.27 -3.78 8.26
C GLY A 79 -15.20 -4.08 9.44
N GLU A 80 -16.26 -3.31 9.71
CA GLU A 80 -17.19 -3.65 10.78
C GLU A 80 -18.04 -4.90 10.48
N LEU A 81 -17.97 -5.89 11.37
CA LEU A 81 -18.82 -7.07 11.44
C LEU A 81 -19.84 -6.89 12.57
N SER A 82 -21.12 -7.17 12.29
CA SER A 82 -22.20 -7.21 13.26
C SER A 82 -22.95 -8.53 13.14
N VAL A 83 -23.19 -9.21 14.26
CA VAL A 83 -24.02 -10.42 14.34
C VAL A 83 -25.14 -10.17 15.34
N GLY A 84 -26.39 -10.43 14.99
CA GLY A 84 -27.51 -10.11 15.88
C GLY A 84 -28.79 -10.87 15.62
N THR A 85 -29.77 -10.60 16.48
CA THR A 85 -31.11 -11.18 16.43
C THR A 85 -32.18 -10.12 16.68
N VAL A 86 -33.32 -10.26 16.01
CA VAL A 86 -34.51 -9.39 16.11
C VAL A 86 -35.72 -10.25 16.45
N PHE A 87 -36.53 -9.80 17.40
CA PHE A 87 -37.82 -10.36 17.77
C PHE A 87 -38.89 -9.30 17.53
N LEU A 88 -39.75 -9.53 16.53
CA LEU A 88 -40.86 -8.66 16.13
C LEU A 88 -42.01 -9.55 15.61
N GLU A 89 -42.99 -9.87 16.43
CA GLU A 89 -44.08 -10.80 16.11
C GLU A 89 -44.66 -10.61 14.67
N PRO A 90 -44.79 -11.67 13.84
CA PRO A 90 -44.38 -13.07 14.02
C PRO A 90 -42.97 -13.39 13.49
N TYR A 91 -42.12 -12.38 13.29
CA TYR A 91 -40.78 -12.53 12.74
C TYR A 91 -39.73 -12.67 13.84
N ARG A 92 -38.98 -13.77 13.80
CA ARG A 92 -37.67 -13.88 14.44
C ARG A 92 -36.61 -13.83 13.36
N ARG A 93 -35.63 -12.95 13.50
CA ARG A 93 -34.56 -12.77 12.51
C ARG A 93 -33.22 -12.97 13.16
N TYR A 94 -32.31 -13.62 12.44
CA TYR A 94 -30.90 -13.75 12.80
C TYR A 94 -30.09 -13.23 11.61
N TYR A 95 -29.09 -12.39 11.85
CA TYR A 95 -28.35 -11.76 10.77
C TYR A 95 -26.85 -11.64 11.05
N ILE A 96 -26.10 -11.60 9.96
CA ILE A 96 -24.68 -11.28 9.90
C ILE A 96 -24.53 -10.15 8.87
N SER A 97 -24.10 -8.99 9.34
CA SER A 97 -23.90 -7.79 8.52
C SER A 97 -22.43 -7.40 8.52
N PHE A 98 -21.93 -7.01 7.35
CA PHE A 98 -20.53 -6.73 7.15
C PHE A 98 -20.31 -5.48 6.29
N GLN A 99 -19.52 -4.56 6.81
CA GLN A 99 -19.04 -3.37 6.10
C GLN A 99 -17.86 -3.77 5.19
N ALA A 100 -18.19 -4.45 4.10
CA ALA A 100 -17.23 -5.06 3.18
C ALA A 100 -16.27 -4.06 2.52
N MET A 101 -16.71 -2.82 2.32
CA MET A 101 -15.93 -1.67 1.86
C MET A 101 -16.43 -0.38 2.53
N PRO A 102 -15.67 0.73 2.52
CA PRO A 102 -16.16 2.05 2.95
C PRO A 102 -17.40 2.55 2.20
N TRP A 103 -17.76 1.90 1.08
CA TRP A 103 -18.88 2.21 0.20
C TRP A 103 -19.83 1.02 -0.02
N MET A 104 -19.59 -0.16 0.56
CA MET A 104 -20.43 -1.36 0.34
C MET A 104 -20.68 -2.10 1.65
N GLU A 105 -21.95 -2.30 1.99
CA GLU A 105 -22.42 -3.10 3.14
C GLU A 105 -23.19 -4.31 2.58
N GLY A 106 -22.90 -5.50 3.11
CA GLY A 106 -23.68 -6.72 2.86
C GLY A 106 -24.34 -7.22 4.13
N THR A 107 -25.53 -7.82 4.03
CA THR A 107 -26.22 -8.45 5.16
C THR A 107 -26.83 -9.77 4.75
N PHE A 108 -26.47 -10.85 5.45
CA PHE A 108 -27.13 -12.14 5.36
C PHE A 108 -28.11 -12.26 6.52
N ARG A 109 -29.34 -12.67 6.23
CA ARG A 109 -30.43 -12.77 7.19
C ARG A 109 -31.15 -14.10 7.00
N TYR A 110 -31.49 -14.71 8.12
CA TYR A 110 -32.45 -15.80 8.20
C TYR A 110 -33.68 -15.30 8.96
N THR A 111 -34.87 -15.55 8.41
CA THR A 111 -36.15 -15.12 8.98
C THR A 111 -37.03 -16.34 9.25
N GLU A 112 -37.43 -16.52 10.50
CA GLU A 112 -38.40 -17.52 10.97
C GLU A 112 -39.75 -16.80 11.13
N ILE A 113 -40.81 -17.35 10.54
CA ILE A 113 -42.17 -16.76 10.49
C ILE A 113 -43.11 -17.62 11.35
N THR A 114 -43.22 -17.27 12.64
CA THR A 114 -43.79 -18.12 13.70
C THR A 114 -45.32 -18.30 13.67
N ASN A 115 -45.97 -17.88 12.58
CA ASN A 115 -47.40 -18.04 12.35
C ASN A 115 -47.72 -18.62 10.95
N ARG A 116 -46.72 -19.25 10.32
CA ARG A 116 -46.82 -19.97 9.04
C ARG A 116 -46.04 -21.26 9.18
N SER A 117 -46.66 -22.40 8.90
CA SER A 117 -46.00 -23.70 8.87
C SER A 117 -45.21 -23.88 7.56
N PHE A 118 -44.04 -24.51 7.63
CA PHE A 118 -43.39 -25.06 6.44
C PHE A 118 -44.22 -26.24 5.88
N SER A 119 -44.24 -26.41 4.56
CA SER A 119 -44.98 -27.50 3.90
C SER A 119 -44.29 -28.00 2.65
N LEU A 120 -44.06 -29.31 2.56
CA LEU A 120 -43.49 -29.97 1.40
C LEU A 120 -44.54 -30.93 0.81
N GLY A 121 -44.75 -30.88 -0.52
CA GLY A 121 -45.69 -31.78 -1.20
C GLY A 121 -47.18 -31.67 -0.78
N GLY A 122 -47.58 -30.59 -0.13
CA GLY A 122 -48.95 -30.39 0.37
C GLY A 122 -49.26 -30.97 1.75
N LEU A 123 -48.26 -31.54 2.43
CA LEU A 123 -48.34 -31.89 3.85
C LEU A 123 -47.81 -30.72 4.68
N ALA A 124 -48.62 -30.25 5.65
CA ALA A 124 -48.17 -29.26 6.62
C ALA A 124 -47.25 -29.94 7.66
N SER A 125 -46.12 -29.30 7.96
CA SER A 125 -45.25 -29.67 9.08
C SER A 125 -45.61 -28.87 10.34
N ASP A 126 -45.15 -29.34 11.50
CA ASP A 126 -45.24 -28.60 12.77
C ASP A 126 -44.12 -27.55 12.92
N GLU A 127 -43.31 -27.31 11.88
CA GLU A 127 -42.19 -26.36 11.91
C GLU A 127 -42.54 -25.00 11.30
N ASP A 128 -42.01 -23.93 11.90
CA ASP A 128 -42.18 -22.56 11.43
C ASP A 128 -41.53 -22.35 10.03
N PHE A 129 -42.15 -21.53 9.19
CA PHE A 129 -41.64 -21.22 7.85
C PHE A 129 -40.35 -20.41 7.94
N GLN A 130 -39.35 -20.82 7.15
CA GLN A 130 -37.98 -20.28 7.20
C GLN A 130 -37.61 -19.65 5.86
N ASP A 131 -37.01 -18.47 5.92
CA ASP A 131 -36.64 -17.65 4.77
C ASP A 131 -35.17 -17.20 4.84
N ARG A 132 -34.51 -17.11 3.68
CA ARG A 132 -33.07 -16.81 3.55
C ARG A 132 -32.88 -15.55 2.69
N GLY A 133 -32.67 -14.41 3.33
CA GLY A 133 -32.48 -13.12 2.69
C GLY A 133 -31.03 -12.68 2.61
N ALA A 134 -30.65 -12.02 1.51
CA ALA A 134 -29.34 -11.39 1.35
C ALA A 134 -29.48 -9.97 0.78
N ASP A 135 -29.08 -8.98 1.58
CA ASP A 135 -29.16 -7.57 1.23
C ASP A 135 -27.78 -7.01 0.83
N LEU A 136 -27.75 -6.09 -0.14
CA LEU A 136 -26.58 -5.29 -0.50
C LEU A 136 -26.93 -3.80 -0.44
N LYS A 137 -25.99 -2.96 -0.01
CA LYS A 137 -26.15 -1.50 0.02
C LYS A 137 -24.86 -0.83 -0.44
N PHE A 138 -25.00 0.16 -1.32
CA PHE A 138 -23.94 0.86 -2.01
C PHE A 138 -24.01 2.37 -1.76
N ARG A 139 -22.90 2.98 -1.35
CA ARG A 139 -22.78 4.41 -1.09
C ARG A 139 -22.46 5.12 -2.40
N LEU A 140 -23.40 5.93 -2.89
CA LEU A 140 -23.26 6.64 -4.15
C LEU A 140 -22.55 7.99 -3.98
N LEU A 141 -22.87 8.72 -2.89
CA LEU A 141 -22.27 10.02 -2.58
C LEU A 141 -21.97 10.14 -1.08
N GLU A 142 -20.84 10.77 -0.75
CA GLU A 142 -20.54 11.20 0.62
C GLU A 142 -21.39 12.42 0.99
N GLU A 143 -21.69 12.59 2.28
CA GLU A 143 -22.25 13.85 2.78
C GLU A 143 -21.20 14.95 2.77
N SER A 144 -21.55 16.10 2.20
CA SER A 144 -20.79 17.35 2.32
C SER A 144 -21.59 18.35 3.17
N GLU A 145 -21.12 19.60 3.26
CA GLU A 145 -21.88 20.67 3.93
C GLU A 145 -23.27 20.88 3.28
N ASN A 146 -23.36 20.82 1.95
CA ASN A 146 -24.60 21.07 1.21
C ASN A 146 -25.28 19.81 0.65
N ILE A 147 -24.53 18.73 0.39
CA ILE A 147 -25.05 17.50 -0.23
C ILE A 147 -25.32 16.45 0.86
N PRO A 148 -26.46 15.74 0.87
CA PRO A 148 -26.70 14.61 1.78
C PRO A 148 -25.89 13.37 1.35
N GLN A 149 -25.63 12.45 2.29
CA GLN A 149 -25.13 11.13 1.92
C GLN A 149 -26.21 10.42 1.09
N ILE A 150 -25.86 9.81 -0.03
CA ILE A 150 -26.83 9.05 -0.86
C ILE A 150 -26.38 7.60 -0.97
N ALA A 151 -27.33 6.68 -0.80
CA ALA A 151 -27.11 5.25 -0.96
C ALA A 151 -28.23 4.60 -1.77
N PHE A 152 -27.85 3.60 -2.55
CA PHE A 152 -28.76 2.66 -3.19
C PHE A 152 -28.65 1.31 -2.50
N GLY A 153 -29.72 0.53 -2.43
CA GLY A 153 -29.65 -0.82 -1.89
C GLY A 153 -30.69 -1.77 -2.47
N LEU A 154 -30.33 -3.04 -2.39
CA LEU A 154 -31.10 -4.20 -2.79
C LEU A 154 -31.37 -4.99 -1.51
N GLN A 155 -32.62 -4.98 -1.03
CA GLN A 155 -33.05 -5.89 0.02
C GLN A 155 -33.40 -7.22 -0.63
N ASP A 156 -32.89 -8.31 -0.06
CA ASP A 156 -33.16 -9.68 -0.51
C ASP A 156 -32.97 -9.86 -2.03
N GLY A 157 -31.91 -9.25 -2.58
CA GLY A 157 -31.60 -9.26 -4.02
C GLY A 157 -30.80 -10.50 -4.47
N ILE A 158 -30.30 -11.31 -3.54
CA ILE A 158 -29.53 -12.54 -3.83
C ILE A 158 -30.10 -13.77 -3.08
N GLY A 159 -31.10 -13.55 -2.20
CA GLY A 159 -31.73 -14.60 -1.40
C GLY A 159 -32.88 -15.31 -2.12
N THR A 160 -33.94 -15.61 -1.39
CA THR A 160 -35.19 -16.20 -1.89
C THR A 160 -36.06 -15.21 -2.66
N GLY A 161 -35.90 -13.91 -2.39
CA GLY A 161 -36.74 -12.85 -2.94
C GLY A 161 -38.05 -12.63 -2.18
N LEU A 162 -38.32 -13.36 -1.08
CA LEU A 162 -39.57 -13.27 -0.32
C LEU A 162 -39.83 -11.86 0.23
N PHE A 163 -38.78 -11.14 0.64
CA PHE A 163 -38.87 -9.76 1.11
C PHE A 163 -38.18 -8.78 0.13
N SER A 164 -38.07 -9.12 -1.16
CA SER A 164 -37.27 -8.36 -2.12
C SER A 164 -37.79 -6.94 -2.42
N GLY A 165 -36.85 -6.01 -2.54
CA GLY A 165 -37.15 -4.64 -2.95
C GLY A 165 -35.91 -3.76 -3.02
N GLU A 166 -35.96 -2.78 -3.90
CA GLU A 166 -34.87 -1.84 -4.14
C GLU A 166 -35.17 -0.50 -3.47
N TYR A 167 -34.14 0.26 -3.08
CA TYR A 167 -34.33 1.58 -2.48
C TYR A 167 -33.22 2.56 -2.80
N LEU A 168 -33.60 3.84 -2.92
CA LEU A 168 -32.68 4.97 -2.97
C LEU A 168 -32.98 5.88 -1.77
N VAL A 169 -31.96 6.20 -0.97
CA VAL A 169 -32.11 6.93 0.28
C VAL A 169 -31.06 8.02 0.41
N ALA A 170 -31.46 9.17 0.94
CA ALA A 170 -30.60 10.28 1.31
C ALA A 170 -30.61 10.46 2.84
N SER A 171 -29.45 10.72 3.44
CA SER A 171 -29.31 11.03 4.87
C SER A 171 -28.49 12.30 5.10
N LYS A 172 -28.93 13.12 6.05
CA LYS A 172 -28.28 14.39 6.42
C LYS A 172 -28.22 14.56 7.93
N SER A 173 -27.01 14.80 8.44
CA SER A 173 -26.75 15.12 9.84
C SER A 173 -26.89 16.62 10.08
N TYR A 174 -27.49 16.97 11.21
CA TYR A 174 -27.63 18.35 11.68
C TYR A 174 -27.54 18.35 13.21
N TYR A 175 -26.37 18.75 13.73
CA TYR A 175 -25.99 18.56 15.13
C TYR A 175 -26.16 17.09 15.58
N ASP A 176 -26.98 16.86 16.61
CA ASP A 176 -27.24 15.54 17.18
C ASP A 176 -28.36 14.77 16.46
N PHE A 177 -28.99 15.36 15.44
CA PHE A 177 -30.03 14.73 14.63
C PHE A 177 -29.45 14.19 13.32
N ASP A 178 -29.91 13.00 12.90
CA ASP A 178 -29.65 12.44 11.59
C ASP A 178 -30.99 12.14 10.90
N PHE A 179 -31.27 12.90 9.84
CA PHE A 179 -32.51 12.79 9.06
C PHE A 179 -32.28 11.86 7.88
N SER A 180 -33.25 11.01 7.56
CA SER A 180 -33.23 10.16 6.37
C SER A 180 -34.57 10.18 5.65
N ALA A 181 -34.53 10.23 4.31
CA ALA A 181 -35.70 10.13 3.46
C ALA A 181 -35.34 9.32 2.20
N GLY A 182 -36.25 8.46 1.74
CA GLY A 182 -35.99 7.58 0.62
C GLY A 182 -37.25 7.12 -0.10
N ILE A 183 -37.00 6.54 -1.26
CA ILE A 183 -37.99 5.91 -2.13
C ILE A 183 -37.61 4.44 -2.33
N GLY A 184 -38.59 3.57 -2.54
CA GLY A 184 -38.33 2.15 -2.78
C GLY A 184 -39.37 1.46 -3.66
N TRP A 185 -38.98 0.30 -4.18
CA TRP A 185 -39.75 -0.58 -5.06
C TRP A 185 -39.93 -1.95 -4.40
N GLY A 186 -40.72 -2.84 -5.01
CA GLY A 186 -41.02 -4.16 -4.44
C GLY A 186 -41.65 -4.05 -3.04
N TYR A 187 -41.08 -4.75 -2.05
CA TYR A 187 -41.56 -4.77 -0.66
C TYR A 187 -41.87 -3.38 -0.08
N PHE A 188 -41.02 -2.38 -0.35
CA PHE A 188 -41.18 -1.02 0.17
C PHE A 188 -42.44 -0.30 -0.35
N ALA A 189 -42.96 -0.69 -1.51
CA ALA A 189 -44.10 -0.06 -2.17
C ALA A 189 -45.48 -0.62 -1.75
N SER A 190 -45.51 -1.66 -0.90
CA SER A 190 -46.76 -2.20 -0.34
C SER A 190 -47.64 -1.10 0.29
N GLY A 191 -48.91 -1.02 -0.10
CA GLY A 191 -49.84 0.01 0.38
C GLY A 191 -49.59 1.45 -0.11
N SER A 192 -48.76 1.65 -1.15
CA SER A 192 -48.53 2.95 -1.77
C SER A 192 -49.43 3.20 -2.98
N GLU A 193 -49.89 4.44 -3.14
CA GLU A 193 -50.61 4.94 -4.33
C GLU A 193 -49.72 5.82 -5.24
N PHE A 194 -48.44 6.03 -4.88
CA PHE A 194 -47.52 6.86 -5.67
C PHE A 194 -47.02 6.08 -6.89
N LYS A 195 -47.47 6.44 -8.09
CA LYS A 195 -47.05 5.77 -9.35
C LYS A 195 -45.54 5.82 -9.56
N ASN A 196 -44.97 4.71 -10.03
CA ASN A 196 -43.55 4.60 -10.35
C ASN A 196 -43.20 5.52 -11.54
N PRO A 197 -42.33 6.55 -11.35
CA PRO A 197 -42.03 7.51 -12.40
C PRO A 197 -41.25 6.89 -13.57
N LEU A 198 -40.57 5.76 -13.36
CA LEU A 198 -39.79 5.06 -14.39
C LEU A 198 -40.67 4.51 -15.52
N ILE A 199 -41.96 4.27 -15.26
CA ILE A 199 -42.96 3.83 -16.25
C ILE A 199 -43.06 4.82 -17.42
N SER A 200 -42.91 6.12 -17.17
CA SER A 200 -42.94 7.14 -18.24
C SER A 200 -41.73 7.09 -19.19
N PHE A 201 -40.67 6.35 -18.85
CA PHE A 201 -39.51 6.13 -19.71
C PHE A 201 -39.58 4.78 -20.44
N SER A 202 -40.16 3.75 -19.83
CA SER A 202 -40.39 2.44 -20.45
C SER A 202 -41.45 1.61 -19.72
N ASP A 203 -42.32 0.95 -20.48
CA ASP A 203 -43.31 0.01 -19.96
C ASP A 203 -42.69 -1.20 -19.23
N VAL A 204 -41.39 -1.48 -19.43
CA VAL A 204 -40.65 -2.51 -18.68
C VAL A 204 -40.72 -2.28 -17.16
N PHE A 205 -40.81 -1.02 -16.72
CA PHE A 205 -40.93 -0.69 -15.30
C PHE A 205 -42.37 -0.80 -14.75
N SER A 206 -43.37 -1.08 -15.58
CA SER A 206 -44.80 -1.06 -15.18
C SER A 206 -45.24 -2.26 -14.34
N SER A 207 -44.61 -3.41 -14.54
CA SER A 207 -44.98 -4.67 -13.91
C SER A 207 -43.75 -5.37 -13.35
N ARG A 208 -43.97 -6.19 -12.34
CA ARG A 208 -42.95 -6.99 -11.69
C ARG A 208 -43.46 -8.42 -11.62
N SER A 209 -42.64 -9.41 -11.99
CA SER A 209 -43.10 -10.79 -12.06
C SER A 209 -43.50 -11.29 -10.67
N SER A 210 -44.75 -11.76 -10.53
CA SER A 210 -45.28 -12.30 -9.27
C SER A 210 -44.95 -13.79 -9.14
N GLY A 211 -43.68 -14.14 -9.35
CA GLY A 211 -43.16 -15.49 -9.24
C GLY A 211 -42.15 -15.56 -8.11
N GLY A 212 -42.56 -16.13 -6.97
CA GLY A 212 -41.58 -16.65 -6.02
C GLY A 212 -40.94 -17.88 -6.65
N SER A 213 -39.84 -17.70 -7.38
CA SER A 213 -39.02 -18.84 -7.81
C SER A 213 -38.44 -19.53 -6.58
N LEU A 214 -38.19 -20.83 -6.72
CA LEU A 214 -37.36 -21.55 -5.77
C LEU A 214 -36.01 -20.80 -5.69
N GLY A 215 -35.68 -20.34 -4.50
CA GLY A 215 -34.93 -19.09 -4.32
C GLY A 215 -33.58 -18.98 -5.02
N GLY A 216 -33.27 -17.80 -5.57
CA GLY A 216 -31.90 -17.46 -5.98
C GLY A 216 -31.68 -17.23 -7.47
N GLU A 217 -32.74 -17.10 -8.24
CA GLU A 217 -32.71 -16.56 -9.60
C GLU A 217 -32.75 -15.01 -9.55
N ALA A 218 -31.69 -14.36 -10.02
CA ALA A 218 -31.60 -12.90 -10.02
C ALA A 218 -32.37 -12.33 -11.22
N ASN A 219 -33.65 -12.00 -11.04
CA ASN A 219 -34.50 -11.53 -12.12
C ASN A 219 -34.22 -10.04 -12.46
N PHE A 220 -33.16 -9.77 -13.22
CA PHE A 220 -32.66 -8.41 -13.47
C PHE A 220 -33.67 -7.48 -14.15
N GLY A 221 -34.72 -8.01 -14.80
CA GLY A 221 -35.82 -7.23 -15.37
C GLY A 221 -36.83 -6.68 -14.35
N ASP A 222 -36.85 -7.22 -13.13
CA ASP A 222 -37.77 -6.83 -12.05
C ASP A 222 -37.23 -5.72 -11.13
N TYR A 223 -36.00 -5.25 -11.35
CA TYR A 223 -35.41 -4.18 -10.56
C TYR A 223 -35.99 -2.82 -10.93
N LEU A 224 -36.41 -2.05 -9.91
CA LEU A 224 -37.03 -0.73 -10.05
C LEU A 224 -38.39 -0.76 -10.80
N SER A 225 -39.00 -1.94 -10.94
CA SER A 225 -40.29 -2.13 -11.61
C SER A 225 -41.46 -2.30 -10.63
N GLY A 226 -42.67 -2.23 -11.18
CA GLY A 226 -43.93 -2.25 -10.44
C GLY A 226 -44.69 -0.93 -10.57
N GLU A 227 -46.01 -0.99 -10.43
CA GLU A 227 -46.92 0.15 -10.68
C GLU A 227 -46.66 1.34 -9.73
N HIS A 228 -46.23 1.06 -8.50
CA HIS A 228 -46.10 2.04 -7.41
C HIS A 228 -44.70 2.04 -6.78
N ILE A 229 -44.29 3.19 -6.24
CA ILE A 229 -43.12 3.36 -5.37
C ILE A 229 -43.56 3.66 -3.94
N GLY A 230 -42.85 3.10 -2.97
CA GLY A 230 -43.00 3.42 -1.56
C GLY A 230 -42.20 4.65 -1.16
N LEU A 231 -42.72 5.45 -0.23
CA LEU A 231 -42.00 6.54 0.41
C LEU A 231 -41.72 6.17 1.87
N PHE A 232 -40.51 6.46 2.34
CA PHE A 232 -40.14 6.27 3.74
C PHE A 232 -39.20 7.36 4.24
N GLY A 233 -39.18 7.56 5.56
CA GLY A 233 -38.24 8.48 6.18
C GLY A 233 -38.33 8.46 7.70
N GLY A 234 -37.38 9.15 8.33
CA GLY A 234 -37.29 9.22 9.77
C GLY A 234 -36.13 10.06 10.27
N VAL A 235 -36.01 10.12 11.59
CA VAL A 235 -34.96 10.84 12.29
C VAL A 235 -34.41 9.99 13.43
N ALA A 236 -33.08 9.93 13.54
CA ALA A 236 -32.39 9.50 14.74
C ALA A 236 -31.91 10.73 15.51
N TRP A 237 -32.17 10.79 16.81
CA TRP A 237 -31.62 11.80 17.71
C TRP A 237 -30.62 11.14 18.66
N ARG A 238 -29.36 11.59 18.65
CA ARG A 238 -28.36 11.26 19.66
C ARG A 238 -28.67 12.01 20.94
N THR A 239 -28.98 11.28 21.99
CA THR A 239 -29.19 11.90 23.30
C THR A 239 -27.84 12.30 23.91
N PRO A 240 -27.81 13.20 24.93
CA PRO A 240 -26.62 13.47 25.72
C PRO A 240 -26.05 12.24 26.46
N MET A 241 -26.82 11.14 26.56
CA MET A 241 -26.36 9.88 27.13
C MET A 241 -25.53 9.11 26.11
N LYS A 242 -24.23 8.90 26.42
CA LYS A 242 -23.27 8.23 25.54
C LYS A 242 -23.82 6.87 25.07
N GLY A 243 -23.91 6.70 23.76
CA GLY A 243 -24.35 5.45 23.12
C GLY A 243 -25.87 5.29 22.99
N LEU A 244 -26.70 6.21 23.48
CA LEU A 244 -28.16 6.15 23.35
C LEU A 244 -28.67 7.07 22.23
N SER A 245 -29.36 6.49 21.25
CA SER A 245 -30.15 7.22 20.25
C SER A 245 -31.64 6.89 20.35
N LEU A 246 -32.48 7.89 20.14
CA LEU A 246 -33.93 7.75 19.97
C LEU A 246 -34.26 7.83 18.47
N LYS A 247 -35.27 7.08 18.03
CA LYS A 247 -35.64 6.92 16.62
C LYS A 247 -37.14 7.12 16.42
N LEU A 248 -37.47 7.81 15.33
CA LEU A 248 -38.83 8.03 14.84
C LEU A 248 -38.82 7.82 13.33
N GLU A 249 -39.68 6.96 12.81
CA GLU A 249 -39.77 6.70 11.36
C GLU A 249 -41.22 6.50 10.89
N THR A 250 -41.43 6.61 9.58
CA THR A 250 -42.71 6.43 8.89
C THR A 250 -42.44 5.82 7.51
N SER A 251 -43.37 4.99 7.01
CA SER A 251 -43.33 4.43 5.66
C SER A 251 -44.74 4.25 5.09
N THR A 252 -44.85 4.12 3.77
CA THR A 252 -46.10 3.78 3.08
C THR A 252 -46.62 2.38 3.46
N GLN A 253 -45.71 1.45 3.77
CA GLN A 253 -45.95 0.03 4.08
C GLN A 253 -47.16 -0.22 5.00
N ASP A 254 -48.22 -0.81 4.43
CA ASP A 254 -49.50 -1.06 5.10
C ASP A 254 -49.61 -2.43 5.79
N TYR A 255 -48.65 -3.32 5.52
CA TYR A 255 -48.60 -4.72 5.94
C TYR A 255 -49.84 -5.56 5.52
N GLN A 256 -50.59 -5.15 4.50
CA GLN A 256 -51.69 -5.94 3.91
C GLN A 256 -51.22 -6.87 2.79
N SER A 257 -50.03 -6.62 2.23
CA SER A 257 -49.39 -7.43 1.18
C SER A 257 -48.11 -8.09 1.67
N GLU A 258 -48.07 -8.49 2.94
CA GLU A 258 -46.94 -9.23 3.51
C GLU A 258 -46.83 -10.64 2.88
N PRO A 259 -45.61 -11.19 2.74
CA PRO A 259 -45.39 -12.47 2.07
C PRO A 259 -46.16 -13.63 2.72
N LEU A 260 -46.45 -14.68 1.95
CA LEU A 260 -47.28 -15.82 2.37
C LEU A 260 -48.71 -15.40 2.84
N GLY A 261 -49.23 -14.29 2.29
CA GLY A 261 -50.55 -13.74 2.62
C GLY A 261 -50.69 -13.43 4.11
N ASN A 262 -49.67 -12.82 4.72
CA ASN A 262 -49.55 -12.69 6.17
C ASN A 262 -50.01 -11.31 6.69
N ASN A 263 -51.27 -10.97 6.41
CA ASN A 263 -51.78 -9.62 6.58
C ASN A 263 -51.84 -9.20 8.06
N PHE A 264 -51.16 -8.10 8.41
CA PHE A 264 -51.13 -7.55 9.77
C PHE A 264 -51.90 -6.23 9.88
N LYS A 265 -52.57 -5.98 11.00
CA LYS A 265 -53.23 -4.70 11.24
C LYS A 265 -52.20 -3.62 11.61
N ARG A 266 -52.09 -2.55 10.81
CA ARG A 266 -51.36 -1.31 11.14
C ARG A 266 -52.29 -0.31 11.83
N ASN A 267 -52.08 -0.05 13.12
CA ASN A 267 -52.83 0.95 13.88
C ASN A 267 -52.26 2.37 13.72
N LEU A 268 -50.94 2.49 13.49
CA LEU A 268 -50.24 3.77 13.35
C LEU A 268 -49.17 3.64 12.25
N PRO A 269 -49.04 4.59 11.31
CA PRO A 269 -48.03 4.55 10.23
C PRO A 269 -46.63 5.00 10.70
N VAL A 270 -46.40 5.04 12.01
CA VAL A 270 -45.21 5.60 12.65
C VAL A 270 -44.66 4.58 13.64
N ASN A 271 -43.35 4.33 13.56
CA ASN A 271 -42.62 3.48 14.50
C ASN A 271 -41.73 4.37 15.40
N ILE A 272 -41.63 4.02 16.68
CA ILE A 272 -40.85 4.78 17.67
C ILE A 272 -39.99 3.81 18.48
N GLY A 273 -38.71 4.12 18.67
CA GLY A 273 -37.82 3.26 19.43
C GLY A 273 -36.53 3.93 19.88
N PHE A 274 -35.64 3.11 20.43
CA PHE A 274 -34.31 3.52 20.84
C PHE A 274 -33.27 2.46 20.48
N ALA A 275 -32.02 2.86 20.33
CA ALA A 275 -30.87 1.96 20.29
C ALA A 275 -29.82 2.44 21.31
N TYR A 276 -29.26 1.50 22.07
CA TYR A 276 -28.32 1.76 23.14
C TYR A 276 -27.07 0.90 23.02
N ARG A 277 -25.90 1.54 23.07
CA ARG A 277 -24.58 0.91 23.10
C ARG A 277 -23.90 1.14 24.44
N PRO A 278 -24.11 0.27 25.45
CA PRO A 278 -23.41 0.36 26.73
C PRO A 278 -21.89 0.13 26.57
N PHE A 279 -21.51 -0.70 25.59
CA PHE A 279 -20.12 -0.99 25.23
C PHE A 279 -19.94 -0.88 23.71
N PRO A 280 -18.71 -0.68 23.19
CA PRO A 280 -18.47 -0.61 21.74
C PRO A 280 -18.92 -1.86 20.96
N TRP A 281 -18.92 -3.01 21.63
CA TRP A 281 -19.18 -4.34 21.06
C TRP A 281 -20.61 -4.87 21.29
N ILE A 282 -21.49 -4.12 21.99
CA ILE A 282 -22.92 -4.47 22.15
C ILE A 282 -23.80 -3.32 21.65
N GLU A 283 -24.80 -3.64 20.82
CA GLU A 283 -25.98 -2.80 20.62
C GLU A 283 -27.25 -3.54 21.09
N LEU A 284 -28.11 -2.82 21.81
CA LEU A 284 -29.45 -3.25 22.19
C LEU A 284 -30.47 -2.25 21.62
N SER A 285 -31.62 -2.70 21.14
CA SER A 285 -32.68 -1.84 20.63
C SER A 285 -34.05 -2.32 21.11
N GLY A 286 -34.93 -1.38 21.38
CA GLY A 286 -36.34 -1.64 21.65
C GLY A 286 -37.21 -0.62 20.92
N ALA A 287 -38.32 -1.08 20.34
CA ALA A 287 -39.26 -0.21 19.66
C ALA A 287 -40.73 -0.64 19.80
N TYR A 288 -41.62 0.28 19.45
CA TYR A 288 -43.03 0.06 19.25
C TYR A 288 -43.37 0.36 17.79
N GLU A 289 -43.82 -0.67 17.08
CA GLU A 289 -43.94 -0.71 15.63
C GLU A 289 -45.37 -1.06 15.22
N ARG A 290 -45.76 -0.63 14.00
CA ARG A 290 -47.11 -0.80 13.43
C ARG A 290 -48.26 -0.19 14.27
N GLY A 291 -47.94 0.45 15.41
CA GLY A 291 -48.88 0.93 16.42
C GLY A 291 -49.48 -0.16 17.33
N ASN A 292 -48.94 -1.38 17.33
CA ASN A 292 -49.43 -2.52 18.15
C ASN A 292 -48.40 -3.60 18.50
N THR A 293 -47.19 -3.58 17.93
CA THR A 293 -46.19 -4.64 18.11
C THR A 293 -44.97 -4.08 18.83
N ALA A 294 -44.41 -4.84 19.78
CA ALA A 294 -43.11 -4.51 20.37
C ALA A 294 -41.98 -5.21 19.59
N MET A 295 -40.85 -4.52 19.42
CA MET A 295 -39.63 -5.05 18.83
C MET A 295 -38.51 -5.06 19.88
N PHE A 296 -37.73 -6.14 19.91
CA PHE A 296 -36.45 -6.19 20.60
C PHE A 296 -35.35 -6.69 19.68
N ARG A 297 -34.18 -6.05 19.72
CA ARG A 297 -33.00 -6.46 18.96
C ARG A 297 -31.74 -6.40 19.83
N ALA A 298 -30.86 -7.37 19.65
CA ALA A 298 -29.53 -7.38 20.24
C ALA A 298 -28.49 -7.76 19.18
N SER A 299 -27.33 -7.09 19.19
CA SER A 299 -26.20 -7.46 18.34
C SER A 299 -24.85 -7.27 19.00
N ILE A 300 -23.91 -8.12 18.59
CA ILE A 300 -22.49 -8.05 18.90
C ILE A 300 -21.77 -7.47 17.69
N ARG A 301 -20.87 -6.50 17.93
CA ARG A 301 -20.16 -5.75 16.87
C ARG A 301 -18.64 -5.84 17.10
N SER A 302 -17.87 -6.00 16.03
CA SER A 302 -16.40 -5.95 16.04
C SER A 302 -15.91 -5.35 14.74
N ASN A 303 -14.86 -4.54 14.77
CA ASN A 303 -14.14 -4.15 13.57
C ASN A 303 -13.09 -5.23 13.26
N VAL A 304 -12.97 -5.71 12.01
CA VAL A 304 -12.05 -6.78 11.62
C VAL A 304 -10.63 -6.31 11.27
N ASP A 305 -10.39 -5.01 11.05
CA ASP A 305 -9.05 -4.48 10.75
C ASP A 305 -8.14 -4.47 11.98
N ASP A 306 -8.65 -4.05 13.15
CA ASP A 306 -7.86 -3.87 14.39
C ASP A 306 -8.11 -4.96 15.45
N VAL A 307 -8.39 -6.20 15.01
CA VAL A 307 -8.49 -7.33 15.94
C VAL A 307 -7.09 -7.82 16.31
N SER A 308 -6.61 -7.56 17.53
CA SER A 308 -5.43 -8.27 18.02
C SER A 308 -5.40 -8.47 19.53
N VAL A 309 -5.12 -9.70 19.96
CA VAL A 309 -4.66 -10.01 21.33
C VAL A 309 -3.16 -9.72 21.43
N PRO A 310 -2.66 -9.09 22.51
CA PRO A 310 -1.22 -8.86 22.73
C PRO A 310 -0.38 -10.14 22.61
N LYS A 311 0.76 -10.03 21.91
CA LYS A 311 1.64 -11.16 21.58
C LYS A 311 2.79 -11.30 22.57
N VAL A 312 3.07 -12.54 22.96
CA VAL A 312 4.14 -12.97 23.86
C VAL A 312 5.05 -13.92 23.08
N ASP A 313 5.73 -13.37 22.09
CA ASP A 313 6.64 -14.12 21.21
C ASP A 313 8.10 -14.09 21.70
N PRO A 314 8.93 -15.07 21.31
CA PRO A 314 10.37 -14.99 21.53
C PRO A 314 10.96 -13.71 20.91
N PRO A 315 11.85 -12.99 21.62
CA PRO A 315 12.50 -11.80 21.07
C PRO A 315 13.28 -12.12 19.77
N PRO A 316 13.57 -11.12 18.93
CA PRO A 316 14.41 -11.32 17.75
C PRO A 316 15.76 -11.94 18.14
N PRO A 317 16.35 -12.81 17.29
CA PRO A 317 17.68 -13.36 17.53
C PRO A 317 18.71 -12.26 17.84
N LYS A 318 19.57 -12.47 18.83
CA LYS A 318 20.60 -11.48 19.16
C LYS A 318 21.63 -11.43 18.04
N LEU A 319 21.85 -10.24 17.47
CA LEU A 319 22.93 -10.01 16.54
C LEU A 319 24.27 -10.00 17.29
N ILE A 320 25.18 -10.89 16.91
CA ILE A 320 26.59 -10.82 17.32
C ILE A 320 27.29 -9.84 16.36
N PRO A 321 27.80 -8.68 16.83
CA PRO A 321 28.51 -7.75 15.95
C PRO A 321 29.78 -8.42 15.39
N ARG A 322 30.14 -8.11 14.14
CA ARG A 322 31.44 -8.53 13.58
C ARG A 322 32.59 -8.15 14.54
N PRO A 323 33.61 -9.03 14.71
CA PRO A 323 34.80 -8.68 15.48
C PRO A 323 35.37 -7.36 14.96
N ARG A 324 35.68 -6.42 15.87
CA ARG A 324 36.42 -5.23 15.46
C ARG A 324 37.79 -5.70 15.00
N VAL A 325 38.15 -5.37 13.77
CA VAL A 325 39.54 -5.43 13.32
C VAL A 325 40.31 -4.41 14.18
N ASP A 326 41.03 -4.91 15.19
CA ASP A 326 41.83 -4.05 16.06
C ASP A 326 42.89 -3.36 15.21
N LYS A 327 42.82 -2.03 15.11
CA LYS A 327 43.75 -1.22 14.29
C LYS A 327 45.22 -1.33 14.75
N ASN A 328 45.46 -1.99 15.88
CA ASN A 328 46.75 -2.46 16.41
C ASN A 328 46.59 -3.90 16.96
N PRO A 329 47.06 -4.95 16.26
CA PRO A 329 47.15 -6.28 16.85
C PRO A 329 48.25 -6.27 17.92
N LYS A 330 47.87 -6.40 19.20
CA LYS A 330 48.84 -6.82 20.21
C LYS A 330 49.17 -8.29 19.95
N GLY A 331 50.46 -8.58 19.73
CA GLY A 331 50.97 -9.92 19.47
C GLY A 331 50.63 -10.92 20.57
N PRO A 332 50.88 -12.23 20.33
CA PRO A 332 50.40 -13.31 21.19
C PRO A 332 50.81 -13.11 22.64
N THR A 333 49.82 -13.16 23.54
CA THR A 333 50.00 -13.05 24.97
C THR A 333 50.63 -14.33 25.52
N ASN A 334 51.97 -14.35 25.53
CA ASN A 334 52.71 -15.31 26.34
C ASN A 334 52.31 -15.15 27.81
N THR A 335 51.84 -16.25 28.38
CA THR A 335 51.57 -16.39 29.81
C THR A 335 52.88 -16.56 30.58
N ALA A 336 53.37 -15.48 31.18
CA ALA A 336 54.36 -15.54 32.26
C ALA A 336 54.22 -14.29 33.15
N LEU A 337 54.36 -14.50 34.46
CA LEU A 337 54.37 -13.44 35.46
C LEU A 337 55.73 -12.77 35.51
N ASP A 338 55.77 -11.45 35.72
CA ASP A 338 56.61 -10.86 36.77
C ASP A 338 56.05 -9.50 37.18
N GLY A 339 56.19 -9.15 38.46
CA GLY A 339 55.56 -7.96 39.05
C GLY A 339 56.45 -6.72 39.06
N ASP A 340 55.89 -5.55 38.74
CA ASP A 340 56.49 -4.25 39.04
C ASP A 340 55.93 -3.72 40.39
N PRO A 341 56.76 -3.46 41.42
CA PRO A 341 56.30 -2.92 42.70
C PRO A 341 55.80 -1.46 42.67
N ASN A 342 56.01 -0.70 41.59
CA ASN A 342 55.81 0.75 41.56
C ASN A 342 54.40 1.22 41.14
N PHE A 343 53.35 0.59 41.65
CA PHE A 343 51.97 1.04 41.42
C PHE A 343 51.60 2.28 42.26
N GLY A 344 52.05 3.46 41.81
CA GLY A 344 51.75 4.75 42.43
C GLY A 344 50.43 5.37 41.97
N LEU A 345 49.34 5.13 42.70
CA LEU A 345 48.06 5.83 42.47
C LEU A 345 48.16 7.33 42.80
N ARG A 346 47.78 8.20 41.85
CA ARG A 346 47.35 9.58 42.13
C ARG A 346 46.09 9.94 41.34
N PRO A 347 44.97 10.25 42.00
CA PRO A 347 43.74 10.67 41.32
C PRO A 347 43.79 12.17 40.98
N ARG A 348 43.02 12.60 39.97
CA ARG A 348 42.66 14.02 39.84
C ARG A 348 41.22 14.19 39.34
N MET A 349 40.38 14.73 40.21
CA MET A 349 39.00 15.12 39.89
C MET A 349 38.92 16.51 39.26
N VAL A 350 38.11 16.59 38.21
CA VAL A 350 37.18 17.65 37.74
C VAL A 350 37.13 19.00 38.50
N ALA A 351 37.26 20.11 37.76
CA ALA A 351 36.44 21.36 37.78
C ALA A 351 37.12 22.51 36.98
N ARG A 352 36.48 23.64 36.56
CA ARG A 352 35.16 23.93 35.94
C ARG A 352 35.15 25.44 35.51
N VAL A 353 34.79 25.74 34.24
CA VAL A 353 34.18 27.00 33.67
C VAL A 353 34.75 28.41 34.03
N ILE A 354 35.05 29.24 33.01
CA ILE A 354 34.69 30.68 32.90
C ILE A 354 34.43 31.07 31.41
N GLN A 355 33.48 31.98 31.17
CA GLN A 355 33.23 32.86 30.00
C GLN A 355 32.78 34.24 30.55
N PRO A 356 32.59 35.34 29.79
CA PRO A 356 33.30 35.92 28.62
C PRO A 356 33.70 37.41 28.83
N GLY A 357 34.35 38.08 27.85
CA GLY A 357 34.46 39.56 27.79
C GLY A 357 35.56 40.16 26.90
N ASP A 358 35.19 41.00 25.91
CA ASP A 358 36.09 41.80 25.05
C ASP A 358 36.36 43.21 25.63
N PRO A 359 37.45 43.91 25.22
CA PRO A 359 37.34 44.83 24.07
C PRO A 359 38.61 44.93 23.17
N GLN A 360 38.44 45.36 21.91
CA GLN A 360 39.52 45.71 20.96
C GLN A 360 39.88 47.21 20.99
N SER A 361 41.10 47.60 20.55
CA SER A 361 41.29 48.31 19.24
C SER A 361 42.72 48.87 18.99
N ILE A 362 43.00 49.08 17.69
CA ILE A 362 43.99 50.00 17.04
C ILE A 362 45.45 49.54 16.77
N THR A 363 45.84 49.88 15.53
CA THR A 363 46.99 49.58 14.66
C THR A 363 48.21 50.52 14.86
N PRO A 364 49.42 50.29 14.27
CA PRO A 364 49.67 50.62 12.84
C PRO A 364 50.70 49.76 12.04
N ASN A 365 50.62 49.91 10.71
CA ASN A 365 51.46 49.29 9.67
C ASN A 365 52.85 49.92 9.52
N SER A 366 53.76 49.19 8.85
CA SER A 366 54.84 49.78 8.02
C SER A 366 54.79 49.25 6.58
N ARG A 367 54.58 50.15 5.61
CA ARG A 367 54.62 49.89 4.15
C ARG A 367 56.05 49.89 3.62
N SER A 368 56.25 49.23 2.48
CA SER A 368 57.19 49.68 1.43
C SER A 368 56.50 49.67 0.06
N VAL A 369 56.83 50.61 -0.82
CA VAL A 369 56.05 50.99 -2.02
C VAL A 369 56.90 50.99 -3.29
N ARG A 370 56.33 50.60 -4.44
CA ARG A 370 56.56 51.09 -5.85
C ARG A 370 55.92 50.11 -6.86
N ARG A 371 55.40 50.50 -8.03
CA ARG A 371 55.05 51.83 -8.62
C ARG A 371 54.06 51.59 -9.80
N ASP A 372 53.31 52.62 -10.20
CA ASP A 372 52.20 52.64 -11.18
C ASP A 372 52.60 52.50 -12.67
N ASN A 373 51.63 52.20 -13.55
CA ASN A 373 51.71 52.47 -15.00
C ASN A 373 50.39 52.43 -15.85
N ASN A 374 49.20 52.12 -15.31
CA ASN A 374 48.03 51.73 -16.14
C ASN A 374 47.01 52.83 -16.54
N TYR A 375 47.06 54.05 -16.01
CA TYR A 375 45.95 55.02 -16.17
C TYR A 375 45.79 55.65 -17.57
N THR A 376 46.82 55.64 -18.41
CA THR A 376 46.77 56.33 -19.72
C THR A 376 46.02 55.52 -20.77
N ALA A 377 46.19 54.20 -20.79
CA ALA A 377 45.58 53.32 -21.81
C ALA A 377 44.06 53.16 -21.65
N SER A 378 43.54 53.27 -20.43
CA SER A 378 42.11 53.19 -20.14
C SER A 378 41.32 54.42 -20.59
N ILE A 379 41.98 55.58 -20.74
CA ILE A 379 41.32 56.80 -21.21
C ILE A 379 41.18 56.77 -22.74
N ASP A 380 42.24 56.43 -23.49
CA ASP A 380 42.15 56.35 -24.96
C ASP A 380 41.11 55.33 -25.43
N ALA A 381 41.01 54.18 -24.73
CA ALA A 381 39.98 53.17 -24.98
C ALA A 381 38.55 53.67 -24.68
N LEU A 382 38.37 54.55 -23.69
CA LEU A 382 37.08 55.15 -23.36
C LEU A 382 36.58 56.09 -24.46
N PHE A 383 37.47 56.96 -24.98
CA PHE A 383 37.11 57.87 -26.08
C PHE A 383 36.77 57.08 -27.36
N ALA A 384 37.58 56.10 -27.74
CA ALA A 384 37.30 55.24 -28.89
C ALA A 384 35.98 54.46 -28.76
N GLY A 385 35.69 53.90 -27.58
CA GLY A 385 34.45 53.14 -27.33
C GLY A 385 33.18 54.00 -27.34
N PHE A 386 33.27 55.30 -27.07
CA PHE A 386 32.15 56.23 -27.24
C PHE A 386 31.99 56.62 -28.72
N GLU A 387 33.09 56.85 -29.46
CA GLU A 387 33.05 57.15 -30.90
C GLU A 387 32.44 55.99 -31.71
N ASP A 388 32.76 54.73 -31.37
CA ASP A 388 32.13 53.51 -31.93
C ASP A 388 30.62 53.43 -31.67
N GLN A 389 30.11 54.17 -30.68
CA GLN A 389 28.67 54.30 -30.39
C GLN A 389 28.09 55.63 -30.90
N ALA A 390 28.79 56.31 -31.82
CA ALA A 390 28.44 57.60 -32.41
C ALA A 390 28.27 58.76 -31.39
N MET A 391 28.98 58.70 -30.25
CA MET A 391 29.01 59.75 -29.24
C MET A 391 30.43 60.32 -29.10
N SER A 392 30.56 61.64 -28.93
CA SER A 392 31.86 62.29 -28.75
C SER A 392 31.95 62.92 -27.37
N ILE A 393 32.97 62.53 -26.59
CA ILE A 393 33.24 63.06 -25.26
C ILE A 393 33.91 64.44 -25.38
N SER A 394 33.32 65.44 -24.73
CA SER A 394 33.85 66.81 -24.65
C SER A 394 34.68 67.06 -23.38
N SER A 395 34.28 66.48 -22.25
CA SER A 395 35.04 66.48 -20.99
C SER A 395 34.52 65.43 -20.02
N VAL A 396 35.33 65.07 -19.03
CA VAL A 396 34.96 64.18 -17.92
C VAL A 396 35.29 64.88 -16.61
N GLU A 397 34.36 64.89 -15.66
CA GLU A 397 34.50 65.51 -14.35
C GLU A 397 34.10 64.49 -13.27
N ILE A 398 34.96 64.29 -12.27
CA ILE A 398 34.70 63.37 -11.16
C ILE A 398 34.51 64.21 -9.89
N GLN A 399 33.30 64.22 -9.34
CA GLN A 399 32.95 64.94 -8.11
C GLN A 399 32.41 63.98 -7.06
N GLY A 400 33.24 63.62 -6.09
CA GLY A 400 32.85 62.74 -4.98
C GLY A 400 32.40 61.37 -5.48
N ASP A 401 31.11 61.09 -5.31
CA ASP A 401 30.48 59.80 -5.66
C ASP A 401 29.78 59.80 -7.03
N GLU A 402 30.02 60.82 -7.86
CA GLU A 402 29.43 60.96 -9.19
C GLU A 402 30.51 61.26 -10.25
N THR A 403 30.47 60.51 -11.35
CA THR A 403 31.31 60.72 -12.54
C THR A 403 30.46 61.29 -13.67
N LYS A 404 30.71 62.54 -14.06
CA LYS A 404 30.01 63.25 -15.14
C LYS A 404 30.82 63.19 -16.43
N ILE A 405 30.20 62.67 -17.48
CA ILE A 405 30.77 62.65 -18.84
C ILE A 405 29.95 63.58 -19.70
N TYR A 406 30.55 64.68 -20.11
CA TYR A 406 29.91 65.66 -20.96
C TYR A 406 30.16 65.30 -22.42
N LEU A 407 29.09 65.14 -23.21
CA LEU A 407 29.11 64.76 -24.62
C LEU A 407 28.79 65.99 -25.49
N SER A 408 29.43 66.11 -26.65
CA SER A 408 29.12 67.17 -27.62
C SER A 408 27.93 66.83 -28.52
N THR A 409 27.71 65.54 -28.79
CA THR A 409 26.62 65.01 -29.62
C THR A 409 26.26 63.57 -29.25
N GLY A 410 24.98 63.20 -29.41
CA GLY A 410 24.54 61.82 -29.64
C GLY A 410 23.76 61.13 -28.51
N LEU A 411 23.70 61.70 -27.31
CA LEU A 411 23.04 61.06 -26.15
C LEU A 411 21.50 61.09 -26.26
N ARG A 412 20.95 62.20 -26.76
CA ARG A 412 19.52 62.49 -26.84
C ARG A 412 18.75 61.55 -27.77
N GLU A 413 19.39 61.02 -28.79
CA GLU A 413 18.77 60.12 -29.78
C GLU A 413 19.09 58.64 -29.52
N ALA A 414 19.95 58.34 -28.54
CA ALA A 414 20.38 56.97 -28.23
C ALA A 414 19.32 56.17 -27.43
N PRO A 415 19.00 54.92 -27.83
CA PRO A 415 18.18 54.01 -27.03
C PRO A 415 18.81 53.70 -25.66
N ARG A 416 17.98 53.33 -24.67
CA ARG A 416 18.44 53.12 -23.29
C ARG A 416 19.51 52.02 -23.15
N GLU A 417 19.49 51.00 -24.00
CA GLU A 417 20.58 50.00 -24.06
C GLU A 417 21.91 50.59 -24.53
N GLN A 418 21.90 51.47 -25.53
CA GLN A 418 23.11 52.13 -26.03
C GLN A 418 23.67 53.07 -24.96
N GLN A 419 22.80 53.79 -24.25
CA GLN A 419 23.16 54.58 -23.07
C GLN A 419 23.78 53.72 -21.95
N LEU A 420 23.24 52.53 -21.69
CA LEU A 420 23.80 51.55 -20.73
C LEU A 420 25.17 51.01 -21.19
N ARG A 421 25.36 50.71 -22.49
CA ARG A 421 26.65 50.24 -23.04
C ARG A 421 27.76 51.28 -22.88
N VAL A 422 27.51 52.55 -23.22
CA VAL A 422 28.52 53.61 -23.02
C VAL A 422 28.74 53.94 -21.54
N ALA A 423 27.71 53.85 -20.70
CA ALA A 423 27.86 53.97 -19.25
C ALA A 423 28.69 52.82 -18.65
N LYS A 424 28.62 51.61 -19.21
CA LYS A 424 29.48 50.48 -18.84
C LYS A 424 30.94 50.71 -19.25
N LEU A 425 31.18 51.14 -20.48
CA LEU A 425 32.53 51.55 -20.93
C LEU A 425 33.15 52.60 -19.99
N ALA A 426 32.36 53.58 -19.55
CA ALA A 426 32.77 54.56 -18.54
C ALA A 426 33.03 53.95 -17.15
N ALA A 427 32.19 53.01 -16.70
CA ALA A 427 32.33 52.32 -15.43
C ALA A 427 33.63 51.50 -15.36
N ASP A 428 33.92 50.77 -16.45
CA ASP A 428 35.05 49.83 -16.57
C ASP A 428 36.38 50.58 -16.78
N ALA A 429 36.38 51.69 -17.55
CA ALA A 429 37.55 52.53 -17.76
C ALA A 429 37.98 53.33 -16.51
N MET A 430 37.02 53.65 -15.62
CA MET A 430 37.24 54.43 -14.41
C MET A 430 36.70 53.70 -13.16
N PRO A 431 37.29 52.54 -12.78
CA PRO A 431 36.74 51.68 -11.72
C PRO A 431 36.81 52.30 -10.30
N SER A 432 37.48 53.45 -10.14
CA SER A 432 37.57 54.22 -8.90
C SER A 432 36.74 55.51 -8.89
N GLY A 433 35.99 55.81 -9.96
CA GLY A 433 34.98 56.87 -9.97
C GLY A 433 33.69 56.38 -9.29
N GLY A 434 32.95 57.27 -8.63
CA GLY A 434 31.85 56.89 -7.72
C GLY A 434 30.68 56.07 -8.28
N ASP A 435 29.73 55.75 -7.41
CA ASP A 435 28.61 54.84 -7.65
C ASP A 435 27.64 55.31 -8.75
N HIS A 436 27.65 56.60 -9.09
CA HIS A 436 26.81 57.19 -10.13
C HIS A 436 27.63 57.64 -11.36
N ILE A 437 27.15 57.27 -12.55
CA ILE A 437 27.67 57.74 -13.83
C ILE A 437 26.59 58.56 -14.53
N THR A 438 26.92 59.81 -14.85
CA THR A 438 25.99 60.77 -15.42
C THR A 438 26.51 61.23 -16.78
N LEU A 439 25.78 60.89 -17.84
CA LEU A 439 26.04 61.33 -19.21
C LEU A 439 25.28 62.63 -19.46
N ILE A 440 25.94 63.66 -20.00
CA ILE A 440 25.39 65.02 -20.17
C ILE A 440 25.72 65.55 -21.57
N GLU A 441 24.77 65.59 -22.49
CA GLU A 441 24.95 66.23 -23.79
C GLU A 441 24.75 67.75 -23.66
N GLN A 442 25.71 68.54 -24.14
CA GLN A 442 25.70 70.01 -24.00
C GLN A 442 26.12 70.74 -25.27
N SER A 443 25.60 71.95 -25.47
CA SER A 443 26.03 72.88 -26.52
C SER A 443 26.25 74.27 -25.93
N GLY A 444 27.49 74.76 -25.98
CA GLY A 444 27.91 75.95 -25.25
C GLY A 444 27.82 75.73 -23.73
N GLN A 445 27.03 76.54 -23.04
CA GLN A 445 26.73 76.36 -21.60
C GLN A 445 25.33 75.79 -21.33
N ALA A 446 24.62 75.32 -22.35
CA ALA A 446 23.27 74.74 -22.21
C ALA A 446 23.33 73.21 -22.25
N VAL A 447 22.80 72.56 -21.20
CA VAL A 447 22.57 71.11 -21.17
C VAL A 447 21.36 70.78 -22.04
N LEU A 448 21.55 69.90 -23.02
CA LEU A 448 20.53 69.45 -23.97
C LEU A 448 19.85 68.15 -23.52
N HIS A 449 20.61 67.23 -22.93
CA HIS A 449 20.08 65.98 -22.37
C HIS A 449 20.99 65.45 -21.26
N GLN A 450 20.42 64.80 -20.24
CA GLN A 450 21.18 64.22 -19.13
C GLN A 450 20.55 62.89 -18.69
N VAL A 451 21.40 61.88 -18.47
CA VAL A 451 21.01 60.55 -17.98
C VAL A 451 21.98 60.13 -16.88
N THR A 452 21.46 59.85 -15.68
CA THR A 452 22.24 59.32 -14.54
C THR A 452 21.89 57.84 -14.34
N LEU A 453 22.91 57.00 -14.22
CA LEU A 453 22.80 55.55 -14.01
C LEU A 453 23.68 55.15 -12.81
N THR A 454 23.19 54.26 -11.97
CA THR A 454 24.02 53.65 -10.91
C THR A 454 24.86 52.52 -11.49
N ARG A 455 26.05 52.27 -10.93
CA ARG A 455 26.86 51.08 -11.28
C ARG A 455 26.08 49.78 -11.12
N ALA A 456 25.22 49.69 -10.10
CA ALA A 456 24.34 48.55 -9.87
C ALA A 456 23.28 48.34 -10.96
N GLU A 457 22.76 49.39 -11.60
CA GLU A 457 21.87 49.26 -12.77
C GLU A 457 22.61 48.83 -14.03
N ILE A 458 23.84 49.35 -14.22
CA ILE A 458 24.72 49.04 -15.35
C ILE A 458 25.12 47.55 -15.31
N GLU A 459 25.52 47.04 -14.14
CA GLU A 459 25.87 45.62 -13.98
C GLU A 459 24.66 44.69 -14.24
N ARG A 460 23.49 45.02 -13.69
CA ARG A 460 22.26 44.19 -13.76
C ARG A 460 21.81 43.90 -15.19
N SER A 461 21.88 44.87 -16.11
CA SER A 461 21.52 44.66 -17.52
C SER A 461 22.43 43.59 -18.16
N SER A 462 23.75 43.73 -17.99
CA SER A 462 24.72 42.85 -18.67
C SER A 462 24.74 41.39 -18.20
N ILE A 463 24.08 41.08 -17.08
CA ILE A 463 23.96 39.72 -16.54
C ILE A 463 22.81 38.95 -17.21
N VAL A 464 21.73 39.63 -17.60
CA VAL A 464 20.56 38.99 -18.21
C VAL A 464 20.88 38.56 -19.64
N ASP A 465 21.46 39.45 -20.44
CA ASP A 465 21.80 39.15 -21.85
C ASP A 465 22.79 37.98 -21.94
N TYR A 466 23.88 38.01 -21.16
CA TYR A 466 24.87 36.93 -21.07
C TYR A 466 24.24 35.58 -20.64
N LEU A 467 23.24 35.61 -19.77
CA LEU A 467 22.57 34.40 -19.30
C LEU A 467 21.71 33.78 -20.41
N PHE A 468 20.91 34.58 -21.11
CA PHE A 468 20.07 34.10 -22.21
C PHE A 468 20.95 33.52 -23.32
N ASP A 469 21.98 34.25 -23.76
CA ASP A 469 22.96 33.77 -24.75
C ASP A 469 23.61 32.42 -24.32
N SER A 470 24.02 32.30 -23.05
CA SER A 470 24.68 31.10 -22.53
C SER A 470 23.77 29.87 -22.42
N LEU A 471 22.46 30.09 -22.20
CA LEU A 471 21.46 29.02 -22.12
C LEU A 471 20.97 28.64 -23.53
N GLU A 472 20.69 29.60 -24.41
CA GLU A 472 20.30 29.32 -25.80
C GLU A 472 21.42 28.60 -26.57
N ALA A 473 22.69 28.96 -26.33
CA ALA A 473 23.86 28.25 -26.90
C ALA A 473 23.98 26.77 -26.44
N LYS A 474 23.25 26.37 -25.39
CA LYS A 474 23.13 24.98 -24.92
C LYS A 474 21.85 24.28 -25.40
N GLY A 475 21.04 24.94 -26.23
CA GLY A 475 19.82 24.40 -26.81
C GLY A 475 18.55 24.59 -25.96
N PHE A 476 18.58 25.45 -24.94
CA PHE A 476 17.41 25.72 -24.10
C PHE A 476 16.50 26.78 -24.74
N SER A 477 15.21 26.45 -24.93
CA SER A 477 14.17 27.42 -25.30
C SER A 477 13.60 28.10 -24.04
N ILE A 478 14.00 29.34 -23.79
CA ILE A 478 13.71 30.09 -22.55
C ILE A 478 12.42 30.90 -22.70
N VAL A 479 11.50 30.75 -21.75
CA VAL A 479 10.25 31.52 -21.67
C VAL A 479 10.40 32.73 -20.74
N SER A 480 11.02 32.54 -19.57
CA SER A 480 11.36 33.63 -18.65
C SER A 480 12.45 33.23 -17.66
N VAL A 481 13.16 34.23 -17.12
CA VAL A 481 14.04 34.08 -15.96
C VAL A 481 13.72 35.17 -14.94
N ASP A 482 13.18 34.77 -13.79
CA ASP A 482 12.86 35.68 -12.69
C ASP A 482 13.94 35.59 -11.60
N PHE A 483 14.52 36.73 -11.19
CA PHE A 483 15.50 36.81 -10.10
C PHE A 483 14.90 37.40 -8.83
N SER A 484 15.22 36.78 -7.69
CA SER A 484 14.95 37.27 -6.34
C SER A 484 16.23 37.31 -5.51
N HIS A 485 16.18 37.92 -4.33
CA HIS A 485 17.33 38.13 -3.43
C HIS A 485 18.13 36.86 -3.06
N ALA A 486 17.57 35.65 -3.21
CA ALA A 486 18.28 34.40 -2.91
C ALA A 486 17.91 33.23 -3.85
N GLN A 487 17.04 33.44 -4.84
CA GLN A 487 16.52 32.39 -5.71
C GLN A 487 16.32 32.92 -7.13
N ALA A 488 16.68 32.13 -8.15
CA ALA A 488 16.26 32.36 -9.53
C ALA A 488 15.20 31.34 -9.93
N ARG A 489 14.33 31.70 -10.87
CA ARG A 489 13.32 30.82 -11.45
C ARG A 489 13.41 30.87 -12.98
N LEU A 490 13.83 29.76 -13.57
CA LEU A 490 13.90 29.54 -15.02
C LEU A 490 12.63 28.84 -15.49
N VAL A 491 12.00 29.36 -16.54
CA VAL A 491 10.87 28.74 -17.22
C VAL A 491 11.28 28.45 -18.67
N MET A 492 11.04 27.23 -19.14
CA MET A 492 11.42 26.76 -20.49
C MET A 492 10.30 25.97 -21.16
N SER A 493 10.25 25.99 -22.50
CA SER A 493 9.10 25.50 -23.28
C SER A 493 9.35 24.26 -24.17
N GLU A 494 10.59 23.97 -24.56
CA GLU A 494 10.90 22.83 -25.42
C GLU A 494 12.29 22.25 -25.09
N VAL A 495 12.33 21.06 -24.47
CA VAL A 495 13.53 20.22 -24.36
C VAL A 495 13.13 18.75 -24.61
N PRO A 496 13.81 17.98 -25.50
CA PRO A 496 13.33 16.65 -25.93
C PRO A 496 13.18 15.62 -24.81
N GLN A 497 14.08 15.62 -23.82
CA GLN A 497 13.98 14.90 -22.56
C GLN A 497 14.58 15.78 -21.45
N MET A 498 13.94 15.81 -20.29
CA MET A 498 14.40 16.56 -19.12
C MET A 498 14.89 15.56 -18.09
N ASP A 499 16.19 15.54 -17.83
CA ASP A 499 16.83 14.71 -16.83
C ASP A 499 17.61 15.57 -15.80
N ASP A 500 18.07 14.92 -14.74
CA ASP A 500 18.75 15.56 -13.61
C ASP A 500 20.08 16.24 -14.00
N ASP A 501 20.69 15.87 -15.13
CA ASP A 501 21.97 16.42 -15.60
C ASP A 501 21.74 17.66 -16.48
N VAL A 502 20.72 17.63 -17.35
CA VAL A 502 20.23 18.80 -18.10
C VAL A 502 19.73 19.89 -17.15
N GLU A 503 18.98 19.53 -16.10
CA GLU A 503 18.55 20.47 -15.06
C GLU A 503 19.74 21.05 -14.28
N ARG A 504 20.74 20.21 -13.95
CA ARG A 504 21.98 20.64 -13.26
C ARG A 504 22.80 21.60 -14.10
N ALA A 505 22.99 21.33 -15.40
CA ALA A 505 23.73 22.20 -16.31
C ALA A 505 23.07 23.58 -16.46
N ALA A 506 21.75 23.64 -16.60
CA ALA A 506 21.02 24.91 -16.65
C ALA A 506 21.13 25.71 -15.33
N ALA A 507 21.04 25.03 -14.18
CA ALA A 507 21.24 25.68 -12.88
C ALA A 507 22.68 26.16 -12.68
N GLU A 508 23.69 25.42 -13.14
CA GLU A 508 25.10 25.83 -13.06
C GLU A 508 25.36 27.12 -13.85
N ILE A 509 24.84 27.23 -15.08
CA ILE A 509 24.95 28.46 -15.89
C ILE A 509 24.36 29.64 -15.13
N ILE A 510 23.17 29.49 -14.52
CA ILE A 510 22.55 30.54 -13.70
C ILE A 510 23.39 30.88 -12.44
N PHE A 511 23.94 29.87 -11.75
CA PHE A 511 24.79 30.07 -10.57
C PHE A 511 26.17 30.67 -10.88
N ASN A 512 26.63 30.60 -12.12
CA ASN A 512 27.91 31.17 -12.53
C ASN A 512 27.76 32.55 -13.19
N ALA A 513 26.64 32.81 -13.88
CA ALA A 513 26.32 34.12 -14.47
C ALA A 513 25.92 35.20 -13.45
N THR A 514 25.37 34.82 -12.28
CA THR A 514 24.88 35.81 -11.29
C THR A 514 25.89 36.14 -10.17
N PRO A 515 26.18 37.45 -9.93
CA PRO A 515 27.13 37.87 -8.90
C PRO A 515 26.55 37.86 -7.47
N THR A 516 25.23 37.88 -7.29
CA THR A 516 24.60 37.75 -5.96
C THR A 516 24.58 36.30 -5.47
N PRO A 517 24.51 36.05 -4.14
CA PRO A 517 24.54 34.70 -3.58
C PRO A 517 23.17 34.00 -3.73
N LEU A 518 22.77 33.70 -4.96
CA LEU A 518 21.69 32.74 -5.23
C LEU A 518 21.99 31.45 -4.45
N ARG A 519 21.04 30.99 -3.65
CA ARG A 519 21.15 29.74 -2.88
C ARG A 519 20.50 28.58 -3.61
N GLN A 520 19.49 28.86 -4.42
CA GLN A 520 18.80 27.87 -5.24
C GLN A 520 18.32 28.43 -6.58
N VAL A 521 18.18 27.54 -7.57
CA VAL A 521 17.51 27.78 -8.86
C VAL A 521 16.31 26.85 -8.91
N GLU A 522 15.13 27.41 -9.17
CA GLU A 522 13.93 26.66 -9.55
C GLU A 522 13.87 26.57 -11.08
N ILE A 523 13.70 25.37 -11.62
CA ILE A 523 13.49 25.16 -13.05
C ILE A 523 12.07 24.62 -13.26
N VAL A 524 11.35 25.20 -14.23
CA VAL A 524 9.97 24.85 -14.57
C VAL A 524 9.86 24.58 -16.07
N HIS A 525 9.60 23.33 -16.43
CA HIS A 525 9.34 22.91 -17.81
C HIS A 525 7.84 23.03 -18.12
N LEU A 526 7.50 23.79 -19.16
CA LEU A 526 6.18 23.88 -19.76
C LEU A 526 6.14 23.04 -21.04
N ASP A 527 5.05 22.30 -21.24
CA ASP A 527 4.76 21.55 -22.46
C ASP A 527 3.37 21.98 -22.95
N GLN A 528 3.29 22.53 -24.16
CA GLN A 528 2.10 23.22 -24.69
C GLN A 528 1.47 24.26 -23.72
N GLY A 529 2.32 24.94 -22.94
CA GLY A 529 1.89 25.93 -21.93
C GLY A 529 1.41 25.37 -20.59
N LEU A 530 1.36 24.05 -20.42
CA LEU A 530 1.04 23.38 -19.15
C LEU A 530 2.31 22.91 -18.45
N ARG A 531 2.37 23.04 -17.12
CA ARG A 531 3.56 22.67 -16.35
C ARG A 531 3.72 21.15 -16.25
N LYS A 532 4.84 20.65 -16.79
CA LYS A 532 5.19 19.22 -16.87
C LYS A 532 6.08 18.76 -15.70
N SER A 533 7.11 19.54 -15.35
CA SER A 533 8.01 19.24 -14.22
C SER A 533 8.32 20.48 -13.37
N ARG A 534 9.03 20.29 -12.26
CA ARG A 534 9.67 21.36 -11.46
C ARG A 534 10.79 20.76 -10.63
N ALA A 535 11.98 21.34 -10.75
CA ALA A 535 13.12 21.03 -9.90
C ALA A 535 13.57 22.26 -9.11
N VAL A 536 14.22 22.02 -7.96
CA VAL A 536 14.81 23.07 -7.12
C VAL A 536 16.21 22.63 -6.72
N LEU A 537 17.20 23.20 -7.42
CA LEU A 537 18.61 22.85 -7.28
C LEU A 537 19.31 23.87 -6.39
N ARG A 538 20.15 23.43 -5.44
CA ARG A 538 20.90 24.30 -4.52
C ARG A 538 22.34 24.50 -4.98
N ARG A 539 22.88 25.70 -4.77
CA ARG A 539 24.23 26.07 -5.26
C ARG A 539 25.33 25.19 -4.69
N ASP A 540 25.20 24.82 -3.41
CA ASP A 540 26.19 23.99 -2.71
C ASP A 540 26.17 22.54 -3.22
N ASP A 541 25.01 22.04 -3.62
CA ASP A 541 24.85 20.67 -4.11
C ASP A 541 25.28 20.56 -5.59
N VAL A 542 24.89 21.53 -6.44
CA VAL A 542 25.37 21.62 -7.84
C VAL A 542 26.90 21.79 -7.90
N ARG A 543 27.48 22.68 -7.08
CA ARG A 543 28.95 22.84 -7.02
C ARG A 543 29.67 21.66 -6.36
N ARG A 544 28.98 20.83 -5.57
CA ARG A 544 29.56 19.59 -5.04
C ARG A 544 29.62 18.55 -6.14
N ALA A 545 28.53 18.37 -6.89
CA ALA A 545 28.48 17.48 -8.07
C ALA A 545 29.57 17.84 -9.10
N ALA A 546 29.62 19.07 -9.61
CA ALA A 546 30.59 19.46 -10.65
C ALA A 546 32.07 19.25 -10.26
N ARG A 547 32.43 19.32 -8.97
CA ARG A 547 33.77 18.97 -8.48
C ARG A 547 34.01 17.47 -8.36
N ILE A 548 32.97 16.70 -8.03
CA ILE A 548 33.04 15.24 -8.06
C ILE A 548 33.20 14.78 -9.52
N ASP A 549 32.42 15.33 -10.44
CA ASP A 549 32.49 15.01 -11.88
C ASP A 549 33.91 15.29 -12.42
N GLN A 550 34.52 16.44 -12.10
CA GLN A 550 35.92 16.75 -12.44
C GLN A 550 36.95 15.79 -11.81
N ILE A 551 36.70 15.28 -10.61
CA ILE A 551 37.53 14.26 -9.98
C ILE A 551 37.43 12.94 -10.74
N PHE A 552 36.20 12.51 -11.09
CA PHE A 552 35.96 11.29 -11.85
C PHE A 552 36.58 11.37 -13.26
N ASP A 553 36.27 12.41 -14.04
CA ASP A 553 36.83 12.65 -15.38
C ASP A 553 38.37 12.61 -15.38
N GLY A 554 38.99 13.28 -14.40
CA GLY A 554 40.44 13.32 -14.28
C GLY A 554 41.07 11.97 -13.90
N LEU A 555 40.40 11.18 -13.07
CA LEU A 555 40.85 9.84 -12.68
C LEU A 555 40.68 8.84 -13.84
N GLU A 556 39.58 8.92 -14.59
CA GLU A 556 39.35 8.11 -15.79
C GLU A 556 40.34 8.46 -16.91
N ALA A 557 40.60 9.75 -17.16
CA ALA A 557 41.65 10.20 -18.07
C ALA A 557 43.06 9.75 -17.65
N SER A 558 43.26 9.49 -16.35
CA SER A 558 44.50 8.92 -15.78
C SER A 558 44.55 7.38 -15.84
N GLY A 559 43.53 6.72 -16.39
CA GLY A 559 43.44 5.27 -16.57
C GLY A 559 43.08 4.50 -15.29
N PHE A 560 42.26 5.10 -14.43
CA PHE A 560 41.63 4.48 -13.26
C PHE A 560 40.11 4.38 -13.45
N THR A 561 39.51 3.35 -12.86
CA THR A 561 38.06 3.24 -12.71
C THR A 561 37.71 3.54 -11.25
N VAL A 562 36.74 4.42 -11.02
CA VAL A 562 36.31 4.80 -9.67
C VAL A 562 35.23 3.84 -9.18
N GLU A 563 35.55 3.06 -8.15
CA GLU A 563 34.67 2.02 -7.58
C GLU A 563 33.75 2.61 -6.49
N SER A 564 34.24 3.57 -5.70
CA SER A 564 33.44 4.37 -4.76
C SER A 564 34.18 5.63 -4.33
N LEU A 565 33.43 6.70 -4.00
CA LEU A 565 33.97 7.94 -3.44
C LEU A 565 33.18 8.33 -2.18
N ASP A 566 33.85 8.29 -1.02
CA ASP A 566 33.30 8.62 0.29
C ASP A 566 33.76 10.01 0.75
N LEU A 567 32.80 10.88 1.03
CA LEU A 567 33.03 12.23 1.55
C LEU A 567 32.56 12.31 3.00
N THR A 568 33.49 12.28 3.95
CA THR A 568 33.21 12.52 5.38
C THR A 568 33.83 13.84 5.84
N LYS A 569 33.42 14.35 7.02
CA LYS A 569 33.80 15.71 7.47
C LYS A 569 35.32 15.85 7.61
N GLY A 570 35.94 16.49 6.63
CA GLY A 570 37.39 16.72 6.57
C GLY A 570 38.21 15.57 5.96
N GLU A 571 37.59 14.54 5.38
CA GLU A 571 38.27 13.37 4.80
C GLU A 571 37.57 12.91 3.51
N VAL A 572 38.35 12.80 2.43
CA VAL A 572 37.92 12.21 1.14
C VAL A 572 38.56 10.83 1.03
N SER A 573 37.79 9.78 0.83
CA SER A 573 38.31 8.45 0.48
C SER A 573 37.82 8.04 -0.90
N VAL A 574 38.72 7.60 -1.77
CA VAL A 574 38.38 7.17 -3.13
C VAL A 574 38.93 5.78 -3.39
N HIS A 575 38.07 4.84 -3.76
CA HIS A 575 38.44 3.49 -4.13
C HIS A 575 38.58 3.38 -5.64
N LEU A 576 39.74 2.91 -6.11
CA LEU A 576 40.11 2.88 -7.53
C LEU A 576 40.54 1.48 -7.97
N SER A 577 40.13 1.07 -9.17
CA SER A 577 40.68 -0.10 -9.88
C SER A 577 41.36 0.33 -11.19
N THR A 578 42.10 -0.59 -11.83
CA THR A 578 42.81 -0.32 -13.10
C THR A 578 43.17 -1.61 -13.81
N ASP A 579 42.93 -1.65 -15.13
CA ASP A 579 43.23 -2.79 -16.01
C ASP A 579 44.71 -2.94 -16.36
N SER A 580 45.56 -1.99 -15.95
CA SER A 580 46.97 -1.93 -16.38
C SER A 580 47.88 -2.82 -15.52
N LYS A 581 48.53 -3.82 -16.13
CA LYS A 581 49.63 -4.57 -15.48
C LYS A 581 50.95 -3.80 -15.56
N VAL A 582 51.21 -2.94 -14.58
CA VAL A 582 52.47 -2.17 -14.48
C VAL A 582 53.29 -2.64 -13.26
N GLY A 583 54.61 -2.43 -13.26
CA GLY A 583 55.50 -2.87 -12.18
C GLY A 583 55.27 -2.10 -10.86
N PRO A 584 55.56 -2.71 -9.69
CA PRO A 584 55.14 -2.19 -8.38
C PRO A 584 55.68 -0.79 -8.05
N ASN A 585 56.96 -0.50 -8.38
CA ASN A 585 57.57 0.81 -8.10
C ASN A 585 57.00 1.95 -8.96
N SER A 586 56.29 1.63 -10.04
CA SER A 586 55.64 2.62 -10.94
C SER A 586 54.13 2.77 -10.68
N GLU A 587 53.50 1.85 -9.96
CA GLU A 587 52.10 1.99 -9.56
C GLU A 587 51.93 2.98 -8.40
N GLU A 588 52.81 2.95 -7.39
CA GLU A 588 52.75 3.83 -6.21
C GLU A 588 52.72 5.32 -6.61
N ALA A 589 53.56 5.71 -7.58
CA ALA A 589 53.58 7.05 -8.15
C ALA A 589 52.28 7.43 -8.90
N ARG A 590 51.59 6.49 -9.56
CA ARG A 590 50.29 6.76 -10.20
C ARG A 590 49.19 6.99 -9.17
N TYR A 591 49.17 6.24 -8.07
CA TYR A 591 48.19 6.44 -6.99
C TYR A 591 48.47 7.70 -6.17
N GLU A 592 49.74 8.11 -6.01
CA GLU A 592 50.07 9.43 -5.45
C GLU A 592 49.63 10.57 -6.37
N GLN A 593 49.79 10.43 -7.70
CA GLN A 593 49.25 11.38 -8.68
C GLN A 593 47.71 11.46 -8.62
N ALA A 594 47.01 10.32 -8.51
CA ALA A 594 45.57 10.29 -8.30
C ALA A 594 45.15 11.03 -7.01
N ALA A 595 45.85 10.80 -5.90
CA ALA A 595 45.58 11.49 -4.63
C ALA A 595 45.79 13.01 -4.74
N ARG A 596 46.81 13.47 -5.48
CA ARG A 596 47.06 14.89 -5.76
C ARG A 596 46.04 15.50 -6.73
N LEU A 597 45.50 14.71 -7.65
CA LEU A 597 44.42 15.16 -8.55
C LEU A 597 43.10 15.36 -7.78
N ILE A 598 42.79 14.44 -6.86
CA ILE A 598 41.67 14.57 -5.92
C ILE A 598 41.88 15.78 -5.01
N GLU A 599 43.10 16.00 -4.47
CA GLU A 599 43.45 17.19 -3.67
C GLU A 599 43.11 18.50 -4.39
N GLN A 600 43.50 18.64 -5.66
CA GLN A 600 43.30 19.88 -6.43
C GLN A 600 41.84 20.32 -6.57
N HIS A 601 40.90 19.37 -6.48
CA HIS A 601 39.47 19.59 -6.65
C HIS A 601 38.69 19.38 -5.34
N ALA A 602 39.36 18.98 -4.26
CA ALA A 602 38.77 18.74 -2.95
C ALA A 602 38.31 20.05 -2.26
N PRO A 603 37.23 20.02 -1.46
CA PRO A 603 36.82 21.17 -0.65
C PRO A 603 37.92 21.70 0.29
N PRO A 604 37.99 23.02 0.55
CA PRO A 604 39.07 23.63 1.31
C PRO A 604 39.11 23.22 2.79
N ASP A 605 38.06 22.60 3.32
CA ASP A 605 37.96 22.00 4.65
C ASP A 605 38.49 20.54 4.75
N VAL A 606 38.93 19.95 3.64
CA VAL A 606 39.53 18.60 3.62
C VAL A 606 40.93 18.57 4.25
N SER A 607 41.07 17.76 5.30
CA SER A 607 42.30 17.56 6.07
C SER A 607 43.08 16.29 5.67
N SER A 608 42.42 15.32 5.03
CA SER A 608 43.03 14.12 4.45
C SER A 608 42.36 13.70 3.15
N VAL A 609 43.17 13.20 2.21
CA VAL A 609 42.73 12.50 1.00
C VAL A 609 43.33 11.10 1.04
N GLU A 610 42.47 10.10 0.98
CA GLU A 610 42.79 8.69 0.97
C GLU A 610 42.42 8.09 -0.39
N VAL A 611 43.35 7.34 -0.98
CA VAL A 611 43.15 6.61 -2.23
C VAL A 611 43.46 5.14 -2.00
N VAL A 612 42.47 4.28 -2.24
CA VAL A 612 42.55 2.84 -1.98
C VAL A 612 42.46 2.09 -3.30
N ARG A 613 43.50 1.33 -3.65
CA ARG A 613 43.46 0.39 -4.77
C ARG A 613 42.60 -0.81 -4.40
N LEU A 614 41.64 -1.14 -5.25
CA LEU A 614 40.96 -2.43 -5.26
C LEU A 614 41.52 -3.33 -6.36
N VAL A 615 41.80 -4.60 -6.01
CA VAL A 615 42.06 -5.67 -6.97
C VAL A 615 41.03 -6.77 -6.70
N ALA A 616 40.15 -7.02 -7.67
CA ALA A 616 39.00 -7.92 -7.51
C ALA A 616 38.17 -7.63 -6.23
N GLY A 617 37.90 -6.35 -5.97
CA GLY A 617 37.11 -5.91 -4.82
C GLY A 617 37.79 -6.01 -3.44
N VAL A 618 39.10 -6.24 -3.39
CA VAL A 618 39.91 -6.29 -2.15
C VAL A 618 40.95 -5.17 -2.14
N GLU A 619 41.09 -4.48 -1.00
CA GLU A 619 42.12 -3.45 -0.79
C GLU A 619 43.53 -4.03 -0.93
N ALA A 620 44.29 -3.51 -1.90
CA ALA A 620 45.65 -3.94 -2.22
C ALA A 620 46.73 -2.90 -1.88
N THR A 621 46.40 -1.61 -2.02
CA THR A 621 47.30 -0.47 -1.75
C THR A 621 46.47 0.69 -1.19
N ARG A 622 47.03 1.47 -0.26
CA ARG A 622 46.38 2.66 0.32
C ARG A 622 47.40 3.80 0.37
N VAL A 623 47.05 4.95 -0.20
CA VAL A 623 47.84 6.18 -0.18
C VAL A 623 47.04 7.24 0.57
N THR A 624 47.62 7.88 1.58
CA THR A 624 46.97 8.94 2.35
C THR A 624 47.80 10.21 2.35
N LEU A 625 47.27 11.28 1.75
CA LEU A 625 47.79 12.64 1.89
C LEU A 625 47.12 13.32 3.08
N ARG A 626 47.87 14.09 3.87
CA ARG A 626 47.34 14.88 5.00
C ARG A 626 47.84 16.31 4.92
N ARG A 627 47.01 17.26 5.36
CA ARG A 627 47.37 18.68 5.36
C ARG A 627 48.44 18.96 6.41
N ASP A 628 49.54 19.58 6.00
CA ASP A 628 50.65 19.97 6.86
C ASP A 628 50.39 21.32 7.57
N ALA A 629 51.35 21.74 8.41
CA ALA A 629 51.26 22.99 9.16
C ALA A 629 51.44 24.26 8.30
N GLN A 630 51.79 24.10 7.03
CA GLN A 630 51.99 25.17 6.04
C GLN A 630 50.79 25.28 5.08
N GLY A 631 49.85 24.33 5.14
CA GLY A 631 48.58 24.33 4.39
C GLY A 631 48.58 23.48 3.12
N GLY A 632 49.69 22.84 2.76
CA GLY A 632 49.76 21.90 1.62
C GLY A 632 49.44 20.46 2.07
N MET A 633 49.03 19.58 1.15
CA MET A 633 48.85 18.17 1.50
C MET A 633 50.11 17.36 1.13
N ALA A 634 50.67 16.70 2.15
CA ALA A 634 51.88 15.90 2.03
C ALA A 634 51.59 14.43 2.35
N ALA A 635 52.35 13.53 1.72
CA ALA A 635 52.44 12.15 2.17
C ALA A 635 53.06 12.15 3.57
N GLY A 636 52.31 11.68 4.57
CA GLY A 636 52.79 11.67 5.96
C GLY A 636 54.01 10.76 6.11
N ALA A 637 54.96 11.14 6.97
CA ALA A 637 56.13 10.31 7.30
C ALA A 637 55.77 8.95 7.96
N ASP A 638 54.50 8.74 8.27
CA ASP A 638 53.89 7.46 8.65
C ASP A 638 53.22 6.78 7.45
N ALA A 639 53.91 6.76 6.30
CA ALA A 639 53.72 5.78 5.23
C ALA A 639 54.14 4.39 5.74
N SER A 640 53.49 3.96 6.82
CA SER A 640 53.70 2.65 7.40
C SER A 640 53.30 1.62 6.36
N LYS A 641 54.21 0.69 6.10
CA LYS A 641 53.92 -0.56 5.41
C LYS A 641 53.00 -1.40 6.29
N LYS A 642 51.75 -0.98 6.45
CA LYS A 642 50.67 -1.89 6.83
C LYS A 642 50.58 -2.90 5.69
N LYS A 643 51.18 -4.08 5.93
CA LYS A 643 50.71 -5.31 5.31
C LYS A 643 49.19 -5.29 5.38
N PRO A 644 48.49 -5.70 4.30
CA PRO A 644 47.04 -5.59 4.23
C PRO A 644 46.42 -6.11 5.52
N ALA A 645 45.47 -5.34 6.07
CA ALA A 645 44.58 -5.85 7.09
C ALA A 645 44.00 -7.17 6.57
N GLU A 646 44.09 -8.22 7.39
CA GLU A 646 44.30 -9.59 6.94
C GLU A 646 43.49 -9.97 5.71
N PHE A 647 44.17 -10.57 4.74
CA PHE A 647 43.54 -11.49 3.79
C PHE A 647 42.73 -12.48 4.63
N ILE A 648 41.42 -12.25 4.75
CA ILE A 648 40.49 -13.26 5.23
C ILE A 648 40.62 -14.37 4.19
N PRO A 649 41.18 -15.54 4.55
CA PRO A 649 41.24 -16.65 3.62
C PRO A 649 39.83 -16.93 3.15
N ASP A 650 39.64 -17.27 1.87
CA ASP A 650 38.37 -17.89 1.53
C ASP A 650 38.22 -19.13 2.42
N LEU A 651 37.07 -19.25 3.06
CA LEU A 651 36.82 -20.33 4.02
C LEU A 651 37.06 -21.66 3.29
N THR A 652 37.77 -22.58 3.94
CA THR A 652 37.86 -23.95 3.41
C THR A 652 36.46 -24.55 3.31
N ASP A 653 36.25 -25.51 2.41
CA ASP A 653 34.93 -26.13 2.23
C ASP A 653 34.39 -26.76 3.53
N ASN A 654 35.29 -27.21 4.42
CA ASN A 654 34.96 -27.66 5.77
C ASN A 654 34.45 -26.51 6.65
N GLU A 655 35.14 -25.36 6.68
CA GLU A 655 34.69 -24.19 7.45
C GLU A 655 33.38 -23.60 6.91
N LYS A 656 33.17 -23.61 5.59
CA LYS A 656 31.89 -23.24 4.95
C LYS A 656 30.78 -24.20 5.38
N SER A 657 31.06 -25.50 5.44
CA SER A 657 30.12 -26.54 5.91
C SER A 657 29.77 -26.39 7.39
N ASP A 658 30.77 -26.19 8.26
CA ASP A 658 30.57 -25.95 9.69
C ASP A 658 29.80 -24.65 9.95
N LEU A 659 30.04 -23.61 9.15
CA LEU A 659 29.29 -22.36 9.15
C LEU A 659 27.81 -22.60 8.79
N ALA A 660 27.55 -23.32 7.70
CA ALA A 660 26.20 -23.66 7.27
C ALA A 660 25.44 -24.44 8.35
N ILE A 661 26.06 -25.44 8.99
CA ILE A 661 25.46 -26.24 10.07
C ILE A 661 25.05 -25.37 11.27
N ARG A 662 25.89 -24.38 11.66
CA ARG A 662 25.54 -23.41 12.72
C ARG A 662 24.35 -22.53 12.32
N ILE A 663 24.37 -21.99 11.10
CA ILE A 663 23.28 -21.16 10.56
C ILE A 663 21.97 -21.96 10.50
N PHE A 664 21.99 -23.21 10.03
CA PHE A 664 20.82 -24.08 9.99
C PHE A 664 20.21 -24.28 11.38
N LYS A 665 21.03 -24.64 12.37
CA LYS A 665 20.59 -24.86 13.75
C LYS A 665 19.96 -23.62 14.38
N ASP A 666 20.56 -22.44 14.19
CA ASP A 666 20.07 -21.21 14.83
C ASP A 666 18.86 -20.62 14.10
N LEU A 667 18.72 -20.85 12.78
CA LEU A 667 17.49 -20.54 12.04
C LEU A 667 16.33 -21.48 12.42
N GLU A 668 16.62 -22.78 12.61
CA GLU A 668 15.66 -23.75 13.16
C GLU A 668 15.18 -23.30 14.55
N ALA A 669 16.09 -22.90 15.44
CA ALA A 669 15.74 -22.31 16.74
C ALA A 669 14.97 -20.97 16.62
N ALA A 670 15.14 -20.23 15.52
CA ALA A 670 14.40 -19.00 15.23
C ALA A 670 13.02 -19.23 14.58
N ASN A 671 12.58 -20.49 14.42
CA ASN A 671 11.30 -20.93 13.80
C ASN A 671 11.28 -20.90 12.26
N PHE A 672 12.39 -21.25 11.61
CA PHE A 672 12.47 -21.49 10.17
C PHE A 672 12.83 -22.95 9.86
N THR A 673 12.30 -23.51 8.77
CA THR A 673 12.94 -24.70 8.15
C THR A 673 13.88 -24.21 7.05
N VAL A 674 15.15 -24.66 7.07
CA VAL A 674 16.16 -24.20 6.11
C VAL A 674 16.44 -25.26 5.06
N ASP A 675 16.39 -24.87 3.79
CA ASP A 675 16.57 -25.74 2.62
C ASP A 675 18.06 -25.92 2.28
N LYS A 676 18.75 -24.79 2.07
CA LYS A 676 20.20 -24.73 1.77
C LYS A 676 20.77 -23.36 2.16
N PHE A 677 22.10 -23.29 2.19
CA PHE A 677 22.90 -22.09 2.37
C PHE A 677 23.86 -21.93 1.20
N GLU A 678 24.02 -20.72 0.70
CA GLU A 678 24.93 -20.35 -0.38
C GLU A 678 25.83 -19.21 0.08
N ILE A 679 27.12 -19.31 -0.20
CA ILE A 679 28.10 -18.30 0.23
C ILE A 679 29.12 -18.02 -0.87
N THR A 680 29.38 -16.73 -1.05
CA THR A 680 30.53 -16.18 -1.79
C THR A 680 31.38 -15.35 -0.82
N ARG A 681 32.46 -14.73 -1.31
CA ARG A 681 33.35 -13.91 -0.49
C ARG A 681 32.65 -12.72 0.19
N ARG A 682 31.61 -12.16 -0.44
CA ARG A 682 30.89 -10.94 -0.01
C ARG A 682 29.40 -11.15 0.30
N LYS A 683 28.79 -12.22 -0.22
CA LYS A 683 27.34 -12.49 -0.11
C LYS A 683 27.06 -13.81 0.59
N ALA A 684 26.09 -13.80 1.50
CA ALA A 684 25.52 -15.01 2.10
C ALA A 684 24.02 -15.07 1.80
N THR A 685 23.59 -16.14 1.14
CA THR A 685 22.20 -16.40 0.77
C THR A 685 21.67 -17.60 1.56
N VAL A 686 20.46 -17.49 2.13
CA VAL A 686 19.82 -18.60 2.83
C VAL A 686 18.36 -18.81 2.40
N PHE A 687 17.99 -20.07 2.22
CA PHE A 687 16.69 -20.48 1.68
C PHE A 687 15.82 -21.01 2.81
N VAL A 688 14.77 -20.26 3.18
CA VAL A 688 14.01 -20.50 4.42
C VAL A 688 12.49 -20.50 4.20
N THR A 689 11.80 -21.44 4.84
CA THR A 689 10.34 -21.36 5.03
C THR A 689 10.06 -20.94 6.47
N PRO A 690 9.44 -19.78 6.73
CA PRO A 690 9.04 -19.37 8.06
C PRO A 690 7.89 -20.23 8.58
N THR A 691 7.91 -20.61 9.86
CA THR A 691 6.89 -21.51 10.44
C THR A 691 5.99 -20.84 11.50
N LYS A 692 6.31 -19.61 11.93
CA LYS A 692 5.62 -18.94 13.04
C LYS A 692 4.92 -17.62 12.68
N PHE A 693 5.62 -16.68 12.05
CA PHE A 693 5.11 -15.34 11.75
C PHE A 693 4.60 -15.26 10.31
N ARG A 694 3.54 -14.48 10.05
CA ARG A 694 3.01 -14.26 8.69
C ARG A 694 3.75 -13.14 7.95
N GLU A 695 4.25 -12.16 8.68
CA GLU A 695 4.83 -10.93 8.14
C GLU A 695 6.20 -11.21 7.49
N HIS A 696 6.29 -10.99 6.18
CA HIS A 696 7.53 -11.26 5.42
C HIS A 696 8.71 -10.43 5.93
N ALA A 697 8.53 -9.13 6.19
CA ALA A 697 9.59 -8.26 6.73
C ALA A 697 10.14 -8.76 8.08
N ARG A 698 9.27 -9.13 9.03
CA ARG A 698 9.67 -9.69 10.33
C ARG A 698 10.48 -10.97 10.16
N ASN A 699 10.06 -11.84 9.26
CA ASN A 699 10.77 -13.07 8.95
C ASN A 699 12.16 -12.82 8.34
N VAL A 700 12.27 -11.91 7.36
CA VAL A 700 13.55 -11.49 6.76
C VAL A 700 14.50 -10.97 7.84
N GLY A 701 14.07 -9.97 8.62
CA GLY A 701 14.94 -9.34 9.61
C GLY A 701 15.37 -10.27 10.76
N ARG A 702 14.58 -11.29 11.10
CA ARG A 702 14.99 -12.33 12.06
C ARG A 702 16.00 -13.30 11.45
N ALA A 703 15.79 -13.73 10.20
CA ALA A 703 16.73 -14.59 9.49
C ALA A 703 18.08 -13.89 9.25
N SER A 704 18.07 -12.64 8.79
CA SER A 704 19.29 -11.86 8.53
C SER A 704 20.15 -11.66 9.78
N ARG A 705 19.54 -11.53 10.98
CA ARG A 705 20.29 -11.46 12.25
C ARG A 705 21.03 -12.76 12.57
N VAL A 706 20.44 -13.92 12.26
CA VAL A 706 21.12 -15.21 12.44
C VAL A 706 22.29 -15.33 11.47
N VAL A 707 22.05 -15.06 10.18
CA VAL A 707 23.12 -15.09 9.16
C VAL A 707 24.25 -14.12 9.52
N ALA A 708 23.94 -12.86 9.83
CA ALA A 708 24.92 -11.84 10.22
C ALA A 708 25.72 -12.19 11.48
N SER A 709 25.17 -12.97 12.41
CA SER A 709 25.87 -13.37 13.64
C SER A 709 26.95 -14.43 13.40
N HIS A 710 26.82 -15.21 12.32
CA HIS A 710 27.74 -16.29 11.96
C HIS A 710 28.64 -15.95 10.75
N ALA A 711 28.17 -15.08 9.86
CA ALA A 711 28.86 -14.77 8.61
C ALA A 711 30.22 -14.08 8.84
N PRO A 712 31.29 -14.47 8.09
CA PRO A 712 32.61 -13.84 8.15
C PRO A 712 32.58 -12.34 7.97
N ALA A 713 33.60 -11.62 8.46
CA ALA A 713 33.66 -10.16 8.37
C ALA A 713 33.74 -9.62 6.92
N SER A 714 34.04 -10.46 5.93
CA SER A 714 34.00 -10.11 4.50
C SER A 714 32.59 -10.09 3.90
N VAL A 715 31.62 -10.74 4.54
CA VAL A 715 30.23 -10.81 4.08
C VAL A 715 29.50 -9.54 4.51
N GLU A 716 29.07 -8.77 3.51
CA GLU A 716 28.34 -7.52 3.65
C GLU A 716 26.91 -7.63 3.07
N GLU A 717 26.68 -8.48 2.06
CA GLU A 717 25.35 -8.73 1.50
C GLU A 717 24.71 -9.97 2.15
N ILE A 718 23.47 -9.81 2.65
CA ILE A 718 22.70 -10.91 3.24
C ILE A 718 21.38 -11.05 2.50
N GLU A 719 21.21 -12.16 1.79
CA GLU A 719 20.03 -12.46 0.98
C GLU A 719 19.18 -13.55 1.65
N ILE A 720 17.94 -13.21 1.97
CA ILE A 720 16.95 -14.16 2.48
C ILE A 720 16.03 -14.53 1.32
N VAL A 721 16.06 -15.82 0.95
CA VAL A 721 15.15 -16.40 -0.05
C VAL A 721 14.01 -17.08 0.70
N THR A 722 12.81 -16.52 0.63
CA THR A 722 11.63 -17.14 1.26
C THR A 722 11.08 -18.24 0.37
N MET A 723 10.80 -19.38 0.97
CA MET A 723 10.39 -20.62 0.29
C MET A 723 8.98 -21.04 0.75
N ASN A 724 8.12 -21.48 -0.18
CA ASN A 724 6.82 -22.09 0.13
C ASN A 724 6.59 -23.32 -0.75
N ALA A 725 6.29 -24.47 -0.14
CA ALA A 725 6.10 -25.75 -0.82
C ALA A 725 7.21 -26.12 -1.83
N GLY A 726 8.47 -25.74 -1.56
CA GLY A 726 9.64 -25.97 -2.42
C GLY A 726 9.89 -24.93 -3.52
N LEU A 727 8.94 -24.01 -3.75
CA LEU A 727 9.08 -22.87 -4.64
C LEU A 727 9.71 -21.68 -3.91
N GLU A 728 10.47 -20.86 -4.64
CA GLU A 728 10.87 -19.55 -4.17
C GLU A 728 9.67 -18.59 -4.24
N THR A 729 9.55 -17.69 -3.28
CA THR A 729 8.43 -16.72 -3.20
C THR A 729 8.90 -15.28 -3.25
N ALA A 730 10.02 -14.97 -2.59
CA ALA A 730 10.71 -13.67 -2.67
C ALA A 730 12.20 -13.84 -2.41
N ARG A 731 13.02 -12.94 -2.96
CA ARG A 731 14.43 -12.76 -2.59
C ARG A 731 14.61 -11.36 -2.06
N VAL A 732 15.12 -11.23 -0.83
CA VAL A 732 15.34 -9.93 -0.18
C VAL A 732 16.78 -9.87 0.28
N MET A 733 17.57 -9.02 -0.38
CA MET A 733 18.97 -8.74 -0.04
C MET A 733 19.05 -7.43 0.73
N ILE A 734 19.69 -7.46 1.90
CA ILE A 734 19.98 -6.29 2.73
C ILE A 734 21.47 -6.20 3.07
N MET A 735 21.95 -4.98 3.29
CA MET A 735 23.32 -4.74 3.76
C MET A 735 23.45 -5.06 5.26
N ARG A 736 24.51 -5.79 5.61
CA ARG A 736 24.83 -6.18 6.99
C ARG A 736 25.13 -4.96 7.86
N SER A 737 25.86 -3.99 7.34
CA SER A 737 26.20 -2.74 8.04
C SER A 737 24.98 -1.95 8.46
N ASP A 738 23.96 -1.85 7.62
CA ASP A 738 22.71 -1.17 7.97
C ASP A 738 21.90 -1.96 9.01
N LEU A 739 21.88 -3.30 8.92
CA LEU A 739 21.31 -4.15 9.97
C LEU A 739 22.05 -3.98 11.31
N GLU A 740 23.38 -3.98 11.31
CA GLU A 740 24.22 -3.74 12.49
C GLU A 740 23.96 -2.36 13.10
N ARG A 741 23.84 -1.31 12.26
CA ARG A 741 23.53 0.06 12.69
C ARG A 741 22.12 0.16 13.28
N ALA A 742 21.10 -0.40 12.62
CA ALA A 742 19.72 -0.35 13.08
C ALA A 742 19.54 -1.09 14.43
N VAL A 743 20.11 -2.29 14.56
CA VAL A 743 20.11 -3.04 15.84
C VAL A 743 20.87 -2.28 16.94
N ALA A 744 21.93 -1.55 16.59
CA ALA A 744 22.64 -0.65 17.50
C ALA A 744 21.93 0.70 17.78
N ARG A 745 20.71 0.91 17.28
CA ARG A 745 19.93 2.17 17.36
C ARG A 745 20.64 3.38 16.73
N LYS A 746 21.34 3.14 15.62
CA LYS A 746 22.09 4.13 14.78
C LYS A 746 21.64 4.15 13.31
N GLY A 747 20.42 3.67 13.08
CA GLY A 747 19.72 3.61 11.80
C GLY A 747 18.30 3.11 12.03
N SER A 748 17.50 3.00 10.97
CA SER A 748 16.08 2.60 11.05
C SER A 748 15.70 1.57 9.98
N PRO A 749 14.52 0.92 10.06
CA PRO A 749 14.03 0.02 9.01
C PRO A 749 13.96 0.70 7.63
N GLU A 750 13.66 2.00 7.60
CA GLU A 750 13.57 2.80 6.37
C GLU A 750 14.95 3.10 5.75
N GLU A 751 16.00 3.20 6.57
CA GLU A 751 17.38 3.30 6.06
C GLU A 751 17.87 1.95 5.50
N ILE A 752 17.47 0.82 6.10
CA ILE A 752 17.70 -0.50 5.50
C ILE A 752 16.92 -0.61 4.18
N TRP A 753 15.68 -0.11 4.13
CA TRP A 753 14.85 -0.12 2.91
C TRP A 753 15.54 0.54 1.72
N THR A 754 16.19 1.70 1.92
CA THR A 754 16.87 2.42 0.82
C THR A 754 18.03 1.67 0.18
N HIS A 755 18.62 0.68 0.85
CA HIS A 755 19.66 -0.19 0.30
C HIS A 755 19.19 -1.65 0.12
N THR A 756 17.90 -1.93 0.27
CA THR A 756 17.34 -3.27 0.09
C THR A 756 17.10 -3.54 -1.40
N THR A 757 17.61 -4.67 -1.89
CA THR A 757 17.24 -5.18 -3.23
C THR A 757 16.22 -6.30 -3.07
N ILE A 758 15.07 -6.18 -3.74
CA ILE A 758 14.06 -7.23 -3.81
C ILE A 758 13.99 -7.76 -5.24
N SER A 759 14.12 -9.07 -5.41
CA SER A 759 13.99 -9.73 -6.71
C SER A 759 13.04 -10.92 -6.67
N GLY A 760 12.55 -11.31 -7.84
CA GLY A 760 11.59 -12.39 -7.97
C GLY A 760 12.16 -13.81 -7.78
N PRO A 761 11.28 -14.80 -7.60
CA PRO A 761 11.62 -16.23 -7.60
C PRO A 761 12.46 -16.66 -8.80
N GLN A 762 13.51 -17.45 -8.57
CA GLN A 762 14.39 -17.98 -9.62
C GLN A 762 14.00 -19.41 -10.03
N PRO A 763 14.23 -19.83 -11.29
CA PRO A 763 13.81 -21.13 -11.77
C PRO A 763 14.41 -22.27 -10.94
N SER A 764 13.58 -23.24 -10.58
CA SER A 764 13.99 -24.36 -9.73
C SER A 764 14.83 -25.37 -10.52
N PRO A 765 15.82 -26.06 -9.91
CA PRO A 765 16.52 -27.17 -10.55
C PRO A 765 15.51 -28.21 -11.10
N PRO A 766 15.72 -28.76 -12.32
CA PRO A 766 16.89 -28.62 -13.18
C PRO A 766 16.86 -27.41 -14.14
N PHE A 767 15.85 -26.54 -14.06
CA PHE A 767 15.63 -25.45 -15.03
C PHE A 767 16.42 -24.16 -14.74
N GLY A 768 16.95 -24.02 -13.53
CA GLY A 768 17.74 -22.85 -13.12
C GLY A 768 19.12 -22.79 -13.77
N ASN A 769 19.64 -21.56 -13.90
CA ASN A 769 21.01 -21.30 -14.34
C ASN A 769 22.03 -21.98 -13.40
N SER A 770 23.22 -22.27 -13.92
CA SER A 770 24.36 -22.68 -13.09
C SER A 770 24.64 -21.65 -12.00
N LEU A 771 25.05 -22.12 -10.82
CA LEU A 771 25.51 -21.27 -9.72
C LEU A 771 26.59 -20.30 -10.21
N ALA A 772 26.57 -19.06 -9.72
CA ALA A 772 27.58 -18.06 -10.05
C ALA A 772 28.98 -18.54 -9.64
N GLU A 773 30.00 -18.22 -10.45
CA GLU A 773 31.37 -18.67 -10.21
C GLU A 773 31.86 -18.24 -8.82
N GLY A 774 32.50 -19.17 -8.10
CA GLY A 774 32.92 -18.96 -6.71
C GLY A 774 31.82 -19.09 -5.65
N THR A 775 30.60 -19.50 -6.00
CA THR A 775 29.52 -19.78 -5.02
C THR A 775 29.63 -21.21 -4.49
N THR A 776 29.83 -21.37 -3.18
CA THR A 776 29.69 -22.67 -2.51
C THR A 776 28.23 -22.83 -2.06
N SER A 777 27.54 -23.89 -2.52
CA SER A 777 26.16 -24.22 -2.15
C SER A 777 26.13 -25.48 -1.27
N ILE A 778 25.49 -25.39 -0.10
CA ILE A 778 25.46 -26.42 0.94
C ILE A 778 24.00 -26.71 1.29
N SER A 779 23.51 -27.91 0.98
CA SER A 779 22.16 -28.34 1.34
C SER A 779 22.04 -28.71 2.81
N ASN A 780 20.89 -28.44 3.45
CA ASN A 780 20.64 -28.92 4.81
C ASN A 780 20.24 -30.41 4.77
N PRO A 781 21.06 -31.35 5.29
CA PRO A 781 20.76 -32.79 5.24
C PRO A 781 19.54 -33.18 6.08
N ARG A 782 19.00 -32.27 6.91
CA ARG A 782 17.80 -32.48 7.72
C ARG A 782 16.52 -31.94 7.05
N ARG A 783 16.60 -31.36 5.83
CA ARG A 783 15.44 -30.78 5.14
C ARG A 783 14.55 -31.81 4.43
N TYR A 784 15.16 -32.82 3.80
CA TYR A 784 14.47 -33.85 3.02
C TYR A 784 15.09 -35.23 3.27
N PRO A 785 14.28 -36.30 3.42
CA PRO A 785 12.82 -36.25 3.57
C PRO A 785 12.43 -35.69 4.95
N THR A 786 11.34 -34.94 5.03
CA THR A 786 10.74 -34.50 6.31
C THR A 786 9.29 -34.95 6.43
N LEU A 787 8.88 -35.33 7.63
CA LEU A 787 7.52 -35.73 7.95
C LEU A 787 6.96 -34.82 9.03
N SER A 788 5.81 -34.21 8.76
CA SER A 788 4.98 -33.51 9.73
C SER A 788 3.63 -34.20 9.86
N TRP A 789 3.03 -34.15 11.05
CA TRP A 789 1.69 -34.68 11.30
C TRP A 789 1.00 -33.92 12.43
N ASP A 790 -0.33 -33.89 12.38
CA ASP A 790 -1.17 -33.34 13.43
C ASP A 790 -2.44 -34.18 13.64
N VAL A 791 -2.94 -34.15 14.87
CA VAL A 791 -4.26 -34.66 15.25
C VAL A 791 -5.05 -33.47 15.77
N ARG A 792 -6.22 -33.19 15.18
CA ARG A 792 -7.08 -32.09 15.61
C ARG A 792 -8.57 -32.44 15.53
N PRO A 793 -9.39 -31.97 16.49
CA PRO A 793 -10.82 -31.90 16.26
C PRO A 793 -11.08 -30.90 15.14
N ALA A 794 -11.98 -31.26 14.24
CA ALA A 794 -12.45 -30.41 13.16
C ALA A 794 -13.98 -30.32 13.24
N LEU A 795 -14.48 -29.10 13.06
CA LEU A 795 -15.90 -28.82 12.94
C LEU A 795 -16.21 -28.61 11.46
N ARG A 796 -17.12 -29.42 10.93
CA ARG A 796 -17.89 -29.08 9.73
C ARG A 796 -19.25 -28.60 10.19
N SER A 797 -19.74 -27.51 9.61
CA SER A 797 -21.08 -26.98 9.85
C SER A 797 -21.78 -26.77 8.52
N HIS A 798 -23.05 -27.11 8.46
CA HIS A 798 -23.97 -26.65 7.44
C HIS A 798 -25.00 -25.70 8.08
N ILE A 799 -25.35 -24.63 7.38
CA ILE A 799 -26.26 -23.58 7.88
C ILE A 799 -27.33 -23.29 6.84
N GLY A 800 -28.61 -23.26 7.25
CA GLY A 800 -29.74 -22.91 6.38
C GLY A 800 -30.16 -24.01 5.40
N GLY A 801 -30.15 -25.27 5.86
CA GLY A 801 -30.79 -26.39 5.16
C GLY A 801 -32.28 -26.46 5.49
N PRO A 802 -33.10 -27.12 4.66
CA PRO A 802 -34.55 -27.25 4.92
C PRO A 802 -34.86 -28.18 6.09
N ASP A 803 -33.97 -29.13 6.42
CA ASP A 803 -34.15 -30.05 7.54
C ASP A 803 -33.79 -29.43 8.91
N ALA A 804 -32.92 -28.40 8.93
CA ALA A 804 -32.54 -27.65 10.14
C ALA A 804 -31.71 -26.40 9.83
N LEU A 805 -31.86 -25.37 10.68
CA LEU A 805 -31.06 -24.14 10.64
C LEU A 805 -29.55 -24.39 10.76
N TYR A 806 -29.12 -25.30 11.64
CA TYR A 806 -27.71 -25.56 11.90
C TYR A 806 -27.44 -27.05 12.11
N LEU A 807 -26.69 -27.66 11.19
CA LEU A 807 -26.22 -29.03 11.29
C LEU A 807 -24.71 -29.06 11.43
N TYR A 808 -24.16 -30.05 12.13
CA TYR A 808 -22.72 -30.10 12.39
C TYR A 808 -22.15 -31.51 12.42
N GLN A 809 -20.85 -31.60 12.21
CA GLN A 809 -20.05 -32.80 12.34
C GLN A 809 -18.75 -32.42 13.06
N ILE A 810 -18.58 -32.95 14.27
CA ILE A 810 -17.33 -32.94 15.02
C ILE A 810 -16.62 -34.25 14.72
N TRP A 811 -15.43 -34.16 14.12
CA TRP A 811 -14.62 -35.31 13.74
C TRP A 811 -13.16 -35.10 14.13
N MET A 812 -12.44 -36.19 14.39
CA MET A 812 -10.99 -36.15 14.55
C MET A 812 -10.33 -36.30 13.18
N ALA A 813 -9.55 -35.29 12.81
CA ALA A 813 -8.67 -35.33 11.65
C ALA A 813 -7.26 -35.73 12.09
N PHE A 814 -6.72 -36.79 11.50
CA PHE A 814 -5.28 -37.05 11.46
C PHE A 814 -4.75 -36.62 10.09
N SER A 815 -3.89 -35.61 10.08
CA SER A 815 -3.21 -35.12 8.87
C SER A 815 -1.72 -35.43 8.94
N ALA A 816 -1.15 -35.89 7.84
CA ALA A 816 0.29 -36.13 7.69
C ALA A 816 0.76 -35.57 6.34
N SER A 817 1.93 -34.94 6.32
CA SER A 817 2.53 -34.32 5.15
C SER A 817 4.02 -34.66 5.12
N ALA A 818 4.43 -35.40 4.09
CA ALA A 818 5.80 -35.85 3.88
C ALA A 818 6.40 -35.10 2.69
N GLU A 819 7.40 -34.27 2.94
CA GLU A 819 8.16 -33.56 1.90
C GLU A 819 9.39 -34.40 1.57
N LEU A 820 9.35 -35.07 0.41
CA LEU A 820 10.33 -36.09 0.02
C LEU A 820 11.56 -35.50 -0.66
N TYR A 821 11.37 -34.41 -1.40
CA TYR A 821 12.39 -33.65 -2.11
C TYR A 821 11.88 -32.21 -2.34
N ARG A 822 12.74 -31.29 -2.81
CA ARG A 822 12.31 -29.93 -3.15
C ARG A 822 11.14 -29.97 -4.15
N GLY A 823 10.01 -29.39 -3.75
CA GLY A 823 8.78 -29.34 -4.53
C GLY A 823 7.94 -30.62 -4.51
N VAL A 824 8.45 -31.75 -4.00
CA VAL A 824 7.75 -33.05 -3.99
C VAL A 824 7.20 -33.34 -2.60
N SER A 825 5.87 -33.39 -2.46
CA SER A 825 5.21 -33.75 -1.20
C SER A 825 4.09 -34.77 -1.36
N VAL A 826 3.91 -35.62 -0.34
CA VAL A 826 2.79 -36.56 -0.22
C VAL A 826 1.96 -36.20 1.00
N ASP A 827 0.65 -36.08 0.82
CA ASP A 827 -0.28 -35.57 1.83
C ASP A 827 -1.42 -36.55 2.07
N ALA A 828 -1.58 -36.96 3.32
CA ALA A 828 -2.67 -37.80 3.78
C ALA A 828 -3.51 -37.05 4.82
N THR A 829 -4.84 -37.20 4.74
CA THR A 829 -5.74 -36.81 5.83
C THR A 829 -6.80 -37.89 5.99
N VAL A 830 -6.85 -38.47 7.18
CA VAL A 830 -7.82 -39.49 7.58
C VAL A 830 -8.74 -38.89 8.64
N GLY A 831 -10.04 -39.09 8.50
CA GLY A 831 -11.04 -38.62 9.45
C GLY A 831 -11.76 -39.76 10.15
N LYS A 832 -12.20 -39.53 11.39
CA LYS A 832 -13.20 -40.35 12.07
C LYS A 832 -14.19 -39.48 12.85
N ASN A 833 -15.48 -39.74 12.71
CA ASN A 833 -16.51 -38.95 13.39
C ASN A 833 -16.49 -39.17 14.90
N ILE A 834 -16.75 -38.10 15.67
CA ILE A 834 -17.05 -38.16 17.11
C ILE A 834 -18.57 -38.02 17.31
N ARG A 835 -19.15 -36.97 16.71
CA ARG A 835 -20.58 -36.66 16.77
C ARG A 835 -21.00 -35.92 15.51
N THR A 836 -22.17 -36.23 14.99
CA THR A 836 -22.76 -35.59 13.81
C THR A 836 -24.26 -35.37 14.05
N THR A 837 -24.81 -34.38 13.34
CA THR A 837 -26.22 -34.24 12.98
C THR A 837 -26.40 -34.09 11.47
N LEU A 838 -25.33 -34.10 10.65
CA LEU A 838 -25.41 -34.08 9.18
C LEU A 838 -26.04 -35.36 8.59
N ASP A 839 -26.24 -36.37 9.42
CA ASP A 839 -27.00 -37.59 9.17
C ASP A 839 -28.52 -37.39 9.24
N GLU A 840 -29.00 -36.29 9.86
CA GLU A 840 -30.40 -35.87 9.93
C GLU A 840 -30.89 -35.20 8.62
N ILE A 841 -30.00 -34.91 7.66
CA ILE A 841 -30.37 -34.40 6.33
C ILE A 841 -31.26 -35.42 5.64
N SER A 842 -32.51 -35.05 5.35
CA SER A 842 -33.50 -35.93 4.74
C SER A 842 -33.73 -35.62 3.26
N LEU A 843 -33.45 -34.37 2.83
CA LEU A 843 -33.64 -33.97 1.44
C LEU A 843 -32.71 -34.75 0.49
N GLU A 844 -33.29 -35.37 -0.53
CA GLU A 844 -32.53 -35.90 -1.67
C GLU A 844 -32.24 -34.79 -2.68
N SER A 845 -31.27 -35.01 -3.58
CA SER A 845 -31.00 -34.05 -4.64
C SER A 845 -32.12 -34.02 -5.66
N ASP A 846 -32.51 -32.80 -6.05
CA ASP A 846 -33.37 -32.49 -7.18
C ASP A 846 -32.57 -32.21 -8.48
N SER A 847 -31.23 -32.32 -8.45
CA SER A 847 -30.39 -32.01 -9.60
C SER A 847 -30.50 -33.09 -10.69
N VAL A 848 -30.65 -32.66 -11.95
CA VAL A 848 -30.72 -33.57 -13.11
C VAL A 848 -29.39 -33.69 -13.85
N VAL A 849 -28.40 -32.87 -13.49
CA VAL A 849 -27.00 -33.00 -13.94
C VAL A 849 -26.24 -34.01 -13.06
N PRO A 850 -25.05 -34.51 -13.45
CA PRO A 850 -24.30 -35.47 -12.64
C PRO A 850 -24.02 -34.96 -11.21
N HIS A 851 -24.40 -35.76 -10.21
CA HIS A 851 -24.24 -35.41 -8.79
C HIS A 851 -22.74 -35.33 -8.42
N VAL A 852 -22.19 -34.12 -8.27
CA VAL A 852 -20.76 -33.88 -7.99
C VAL A 852 -20.52 -33.27 -6.61
N ARG A 853 -21.57 -32.74 -5.99
CA ARG A 853 -21.63 -32.16 -4.64
C ARG A 853 -22.91 -32.49 -3.88
N SER A 854 -24.05 -32.66 -4.55
CA SER A 854 -25.35 -32.89 -3.89
C SER A 854 -25.40 -34.17 -3.05
N ASP A 855 -24.72 -35.23 -3.49
CA ASP A 855 -24.54 -36.51 -2.77
C ASP A 855 -23.78 -36.39 -1.42
N LEU A 856 -23.39 -35.19 -0.96
CA LEU A 856 -22.64 -34.96 0.28
C LEU A 856 -23.20 -35.70 1.50
N ARG A 857 -24.53 -35.85 1.58
CA ARG A 857 -25.23 -36.67 2.59
C ARG A 857 -24.71 -38.11 2.64
N LEU A 858 -24.65 -38.80 1.50
CA LEU A 858 -24.22 -40.20 1.39
C LEU A 858 -22.75 -40.35 1.84
N TYR A 859 -21.89 -39.43 1.40
CA TYR A 859 -20.50 -39.34 1.83
C TYR A 859 -20.32 -39.10 3.33
N HIS A 860 -21.28 -38.48 4.01
CA HIS A 860 -21.25 -38.24 5.46
C HIS A 860 -21.81 -39.42 6.26
N GLN A 861 -22.87 -40.05 5.76
CA GLN A 861 -23.49 -41.24 6.36
C GLN A 861 -22.57 -42.47 6.22
N GLU A 862 -22.12 -42.82 5.02
CA GLU A 862 -21.26 -44.00 4.78
C GLU A 862 -19.79 -43.81 5.21
N GLY A 863 -19.26 -42.59 5.12
CA GLY A 863 -17.89 -42.27 5.54
C GLY A 863 -17.70 -42.17 7.06
N SER A 864 -18.77 -42.31 7.85
CA SER A 864 -18.81 -41.98 9.29
C SER A 864 -17.88 -42.81 10.18
N ASP A 865 -17.69 -44.11 9.89
CA ASP A 865 -16.78 -45.00 10.65
C ASP A 865 -15.29 -44.70 10.38
N GLY A 866 -14.98 -44.01 9.29
CA GLY A 866 -13.65 -43.48 9.01
C GLY A 866 -13.35 -43.38 7.52
N ASN A 867 -12.79 -42.26 7.10
CA ASN A 867 -12.59 -41.89 5.70
C ASN A 867 -11.16 -41.42 5.39
N ILE A 868 -10.71 -41.64 4.16
CA ILE A 868 -9.49 -41.01 3.62
C ILE A 868 -9.93 -39.73 2.92
N VAL A 869 -9.98 -38.61 3.66
CA VAL A 869 -10.41 -37.30 3.16
C VAL A 869 -9.51 -36.82 2.02
N ARG A 870 -8.20 -37.05 2.12
CA ARG A 870 -7.19 -36.73 1.09
C ARG A 870 -6.06 -37.75 1.14
N LEU A 871 -5.53 -38.15 -0.02
CA LEU A 871 -4.29 -38.92 -0.16
C LEU A 871 -3.70 -38.61 -1.55
N GLN A 872 -2.80 -37.62 -1.62
CA GLN A 872 -2.29 -37.10 -2.89
C GLN A 872 -0.76 -36.94 -2.86
N ALA A 873 -0.14 -37.03 -4.03
CA ALA A 873 1.22 -36.56 -4.27
C ALA A 873 1.17 -35.28 -5.13
N GLU A 874 2.05 -34.33 -4.83
CA GLU A 874 2.22 -33.08 -5.59
C GLU A 874 3.70 -32.90 -5.96
N TYR A 875 3.96 -32.37 -7.15
CA TYR A 875 5.25 -31.82 -7.56
C TYR A 875 5.06 -30.38 -8.04
N LEU A 876 5.61 -29.42 -7.30
CA LEU A 876 5.64 -27.99 -7.64
C LEU A 876 7.04 -27.60 -8.10
N PHE A 877 7.12 -26.90 -9.23
CA PHE A 877 8.39 -26.48 -9.85
C PHE A 877 8.24 -25.12 -10.53
N GLN A 878 9.36 -24.45 -10.77
CA GLN A 878 9.43 -23.18 -11.49
C GLN A 878 10.28 -23.36 -12.75
N PRO A 879 9.68 -23.63 -13.93
CA PRO A 879 10.45 -23.93 -15.15
C PRO A 879 11.14 -22.73 -15.81
N ALA A 880 10.73 -21.49 -15.51
CA ALA A 880 11.37 -20.27 -16.01
C ALA A 880 11.10 -19.09 -15.08
N GLU A 881 11.71 -17.93 -15.33
CA GLU A 881 11.35 -16.71 -14.62
C GLU A 881 9.86 -16.42 -14.78
N ASN A 882 9.18 -16.08 -13.69
CA ASN A 882 7.74 -15.76 -13.66
C ASN A 882 6.79 -16.92 -14.04
N TRP A 883 7.29 -18.10 -14.40
CA TRP A 883 6.49 -19.29 -14.74
C TRP A 883 6.59 -20.36 -13.67
N PHE A 884 5.46 -20.80 -13.15
CA PHE A 884 5.33 -21.85 -12.13
C PHE A 884 4.48 -23.00 -12.67
N GLY A 885 4.77 -24.22 -12.24
CA GLY A 885 4.07 -25.45 -12.62
C GLY A 885 3.76 -26.34 -11.42
N ARG A 886 2.64 -27.05 -11.48
CA ARG A 886 2.23 -28.08 -10.52
C ARG A 886 1.73 -29.30 -11.28
N VAL A 887 2.15 -30.49 -10.86
CA VAL A 887 1.52 -31.76 -11.19
C VAL A 887 1.04 -32.41 -9.90
N SER A 888 -0.12 -33.06 -9.92
CA SER A 888 -0.67 -33.72 -8.73
C SER A 888 -1.45 -34.97 -9.11
N ALA A 889 -1.42 -35.99 -8.25
CA ALA A 889 -2.11 -37.25 -8.46
C ALA A 889 -2.62 -37.85 -7.13
N GLY A 890 -3.74 -38.57 -7.19
CA GLY A 890 -4.31 -39.30 -6.06
C GLY A 890 -5.72 -38.83 -5.68
N LEU A 891 -6.08 -39.00 -4.42
CA LEU A 891 -7.38 -38.64 -3.84
C LEU A 891 -7.34 -37.19 -3.39
N PHE A 892 -7.79 -36.28 -4.25
CA PHE A 892 -7.76 -34.85 -3.99
C PHE A 892 -8.76 -34.43 -2.93
N GLU A 893 -10.00 -34.91 -2.99
CA GLU A 893 -11.04 -34.49 -2.07
C GLU A 893 -11.99 -35.65 -1.71
N GLN A 894 -13.00 -35.34 -0.91
CA GLN A 894 -14.00 -36.31 -0.44
C GLN A 894 -14.74 -37.01 -1.58
N MET A 895 -14.98 -36.32 -2.69
CA MET A 895 -15.76 -36.80 -3.83
C MET A 895 -14.91 -37.20 -5.05
N PHE A 896 -13.69 -36.70 -5.22
CA PHE A 896 -12.91 -36.89 -6.44
C PHE A 896 -11.44 -37.25 -6.18
N GLY A 897 -10.91 -38.13 -7.03
CA GLY A 897 -9.49 -38.42 -7.18
C GLY A 897 -9.12 -38.55 -8.66
N GLY A 898 -7.84 -38.47 -8.99
CA GLY A 898 -7.36 -38.53 -10.37
C GLY A 898 -5.98 -37.90 -10.55
N VAL A 899 -5.80 -37.18 -11.65
CA VAL A 899 -4.57 -36.45 -11.98
C VAL A 899 -4.89 -35.01 -12.39
N SER A 900 -4.02 -34.06 -12.02
CA SER A 900 -4.17 -32.63 -12.30
C SER A 900 -2.82 -32.00 -12.67
N GLY A 901 -2.83 -31.12 -13.67
CA GLY A 901 -1.73 -30.21 -14.00
C GLY A 901 -2.19 -28.76 -13.91
N GLU A 902 -1.29 -27.86 -13.53
CA GLU A 902 -1.53 -26.42 -13.50
C GLU A 902 -0.24 -25.68 -13.89
N ILE A 903 -0.39 -24.60 -14.65
CA ILE A 903 0.68 -23.65 -14.96
C ILE A 903 0.21 -22.24 -14.60
N LEU A 904 1.13 -21.41 -14.10
CA LEU A 904 0.88 -20.03 -13.70
C LEU A 904 2.00 -19.12 -14.24
N TYR A 905 1.62 -18.12 -15.02
CA TYR A 905 2.44 -16.97 -15.35
C TYR A 905 2.14 -15.81 -14.41
N ARG A 906 3.11 -15.46 -13.57
CA ARG A 906 3.03 -14.38 -12.59
C ARG A 906 4.33 -13.58 -12.59
N PRO A 907 4.40 -12.48 -13.35
CA PRO A 907 5.52 -11.55 -13.29
C PRO A 907 5.67 -10.97 -11.88
N TYR A 908 6.89 -10.97 -11.34
CA TYR A 908 7.12 -10.45 -10.00
C TYR A 908 6.79 -8.95 -9.91
N GLY A 909 6.04 -8.56 -8.87
CA GLY A 909 5.51 -7.20 -8.73
C GLY A 909 4.31 -6.86 -9.62
N SER A 910 3.88 -7.76 -10.51
CA SER A 910 2.65 -7.57 -11.29
C SER A 910 1.40 -7.79 -10.45
N ARG A 911 0.40 -6.94 -10.69
CA ARG A 911 -0.96 -7.08 -10.15
C ARG A 911 -1.78 -8.13 -10.90
N LEU A 912 -1.41 -8.43 -12.15
CA LEU A 912 -2.02 -9.45 -12.99
C LEU A 912 -1.20 -10.75 -12.95
N ALA A 913 -1.87 -11.89 -12.78
CA ALA A 913 -1.33 -13.20 -13.09
C ALA A 913 -2.35 -14.01 -13.92
N LEU A 914 -1.83 -14.89 -14.78
CA LEU A 914 -2.61 -15.73 -15.67
C LEU A 914 -2.22 -17.18 -15.43
N GLY A 915 -3.18 -18.09 -15.32
CA GLY A 915 -2.92 -19.52 -15.16
C GLY A 915 -3.81 -20.37 -16.06
N ALA A 916 -3.47 -21.65 -16.16
CA ALA A 916 -4.33 -22.66 -16.75
C ALA A 916 -4.21 -23.95 -15.94
N ASP A 917 -5.34 -24.62 -15.69
CA ASP A 917 -5.38 -25.94 -15.08
C ASP A 917 -6.15 -26.94 -15.95
N ILE A 918 -5.79 -28.22 -15.80
CA ILE A 918 -6.50 -29.36 -16.37
C ILE A 918 -6.46 -30.51 -15.36
N ALA A 919 -7.54 -31.29 -15.27
CA ALA A 919 -7.59 -32.50 -14.47
C ALA A 919 -8.53 -33.55 -15.06
N ARG A 920 -8.07 -34.80 -15.10
CA ARG A 920 -8.91 -35.99 -15.33
C ARG A 920 -9.22 -36.59 -13.97
N VAL A 921 -10.48 -36.60 -13.58
CA VAL A 921 -10.91 -37.10 -12.27
C VAL A 921 -12.05 -38.11 -12.36
N GLN A 922 -12.09 -38.99 -11.36
CA GLN A 922 -13.11 -40.00 -11.18
C GLN A 922 -13.76 -39.79 -9.80
N GLN A 923 -15.07 -39.98 -9.74
CA GLN A 923 -15.84 -39.86 -8.51
C GLN A 923 -15.54 -41.04 -7.57
N ARG A 924 -15.45 -40.76 -6.28
CA ARG A 924 -15.06 -41.72 -5.24
C ARG A 924 -16.29 -42.45 -4.69
N GLU A 925 -16.11 -43.68 -4.20
CA GLU A 925 -17.17 -44.35 -3.42
C GLU A 925 -17.54 -43.56 -2.16
N TYR A 926 -18.81 -43.60 -1.74
CA TYR A 926 -19.34 -42.88 -0.57
C TYR A 926 -18.62 -43.21 0.75
N LYS A 927 -18.02 -44.41 0.88
CA LYS A 927 -17.16 -44.81 2.01
C LYS A 927 -15.80 -44.12 2.06
N GLN A 928 -15.42 -43.38 1.00
CA GLN A 928 -14.22 -42.54 0.94
C GLN A 928 -12.93 -43.30 1.26
N ARG A 929 -12.84 -44.56 0.82
CA ARG A 929 -11.61 -45.37 0.90
C ARG A 929 -10.81 -45.20 -0.38
N LEU A 930 -10.39 -46.28 -1.03
CA LEU A 930 -9.61 -46.27 -2.28
C LEU A 930 -10.45 -46.59 -3.53
N GLY A 931 -11.74 -46.89 -3.36
CA GLY A 931 -12.66 -47.24 -4.44
C GLY A 931 -13.31 -46.02 -5.11
N PHE A 932 -13.85 -46.26 -6.31
CA PHE A 932 -14.38 -45.23 -7.22
C PHE A 932 -15.71 -45.68 -7.84
N LEU A 933 -16.58 -44.70 -8.12
CA LEU A 933 -17.80 -44.87 -8.92
C LEU A 933 -17.46 -44.74 -10.42
N ASP A 934 -18.40 -45.12 -11.28
CA ASP A 934 -18.19 -45.12 -12.74
C ASP A 934 -18.04 -43.72 -13.36
N TYR A 935 -18.52 -42.67 -12.68
CA TYR A 935 -18.49 -41.30 -13.21
C TYR A 935 -17.05 -40.75 -13.30
N GLN A 936 -16.66 -40.33 -14.52
CA GLN A 936 -15.38 -39.71 -14.83
C GLN A 936 -15.59 -38.44 -15.65
N VAL A 937 -14.80 -37.41 -15.36
CA VAL A 937 -14.89 -36.10 -16.02
C VAL A 937 -13.51 -35.50 -16.24
N ASP A 938 -13.37 -34.79 -17.36
CA ASP A 938 -12.27 -33.86 -17.61
C ASP A 938 -12.71 -32.46 -17.23
N THR A 939 -11.91 -31.78 -16.41
CA THR A 939 -12.09 -30.37 -16.03
C THR A 939 -10.88 -29.57 -16.45
N GLY A 940 -11.06 -28.27 -16.68
CA GLY A 940 -9.94 -27.40 -16.96
C GLY A 940 -10.38 -25.97 -17.20
N HIS A 941 -9.56 -25.03 -16.72
CA HIS A 941 -9.90 -23.61 -16.64
C HIS A 941 -8.73 -22.74 -17.11
N PHE A 942 -9.06 -21.64 -17.78
CA PHE A 942 -8.19 -20.48 -17.86
C PHE A 942 -8.48 -19.57 -16.66
N ASN A 943 -7.41 -19.15 -15.98
CA ASN A 943 -7.46 -18.48 -14.69
C ASN A 943 -6.88 -17.06 -14.81
N ILE A 944 -7.64 -16.05 -14.40
CA ILE A 944 -7.16 -14.66 -14.32
C ILE A 944 -7.21 -14.22 -12.86
N TYR A 945 -6.11 -13.66 -12.37
CA TYR A 945 -6.00 -13.09 -11.03
C TYR A 945 -5.57 -11.63 -11.12
N TYR A 946 -6.32 -10.71 -10.52
CA TYR A 946 -6.04 -9.27 -10.59
C TYR A 946 -6.18 -8.58 -9.23
N LYS A 947 -5.08 -7.99 -8.73
CA LYS A 947 -5.07 -7.18 -7.50
C LYS A 947 -5.49 -5.73 -7.78
N ILE A 948 -6.65 -5.33 -7.25
CA ILE A 948 -7.23 -3.99 -7.37
C ILE A 948 -6.70 -3.12 -6.20
N PRO A 949 -5.79 -2.15 -6.45
CA PRO A 949 -4.92 -1.62 -5.39
C PRO A 949 -5.65 -0.76 -4.36
N PHE A 950 -6.59 0.06 -4.83
CA PHE A 950 -7.26 1.07 -4.02
C PHE A 950 -8.38 0.50 -3.11
N MET A 951 -8.58 -0.82 -3.10
CA MET A 951 -9.61 -1.51 -2.33
C MET A 951 -9.10 -2.75 -1.57
N GLY A 952 -7.82 -3.10 -1.67
CA GLY A 952 -7.29 -4.35 -1.07
C GLY A 952 -7.96 -5.62 -1.61
N LEU A 953 -8.45 -5.57 -2.85
CA LEU A 953 -9.23 -6.64 -3.47
C LEU A 953 -8.38 -7.50 -4.40
N LEU A 954 -8.61 -8.79 -4.37
CA LEU A 954 -8.26 -9.76 -5.41
C LEU A 954 -9.53 -10.13 -6.18
N GLY A 955 -9.55 -9.87 -7.48
CA GLY A 955 -10.53 -10.43 -8.41
C GLY A 955 -9.96 -11.69 -9.06
N GLU A 956 -10.76 -12.74 -9.15
CA GLU A 956 -10.40 -14.04 -9.72
C GLU A 956 -11.45 -14.46 -10.75
N ILE A 957 -11.02 -14.97 -11.90
CA ILE A 957 -11.90 -15.53 -12.93
C ILE A 957 -11.39 -16.91 -13.32
N HIS A 958 -12.25 -17.93 -13.25
CA HIS A 958 -11.97 -19.30 -13.68
C HIS A 958 -12.94 -19.68 -14.80
N ALA A 959 -12.51 -19.63 -16.06
CA ALA A 959 -13.34 -19.87 -17.23
C ALA A 959 -12.97 -21.20 -17.91
N GLY A 960 -13.93 -22.11 -18.08
CA GLY A 960 -13.63 -23.46 -18.56
C GLY A 960 -14.74 -24.48 -18.32
N GLN A 961 -14.35 -25.74 -18.13
CA GLN A 961 -15.24 -26.89 -17.91
C GLN A 961 -15.15 -27.38 -16.46
N PHE A 962 -16.31 -27.47 -15.80
CA PHE A 962 -16.51 -27.78 -14.39
C PHE A 962 -16.82 -29.27 -14.17
N LEU A 963 -16.95 -29.69 -12.89
CA LEU A 963 -17.05 -31.10 -12.49
C LEU A 963 -18.30 -31.83 -12.99
N ALA A 964 -19.41 -31.16 -13.28
CA ALA A 964 -20.59 -31.80 -13.88
C ALA A 964 -20.47 -31.95 -15.42
N GLY A 965 -19.36 -31.50 -16.00
CA GLY A 965 -19.11 -31.47 -17.46
C GLY A 965 -19.61 -30.21 -18.16
N ASP A 966 -20.25 -29.32 -17.41
CA ASP A 966 -20.75 -28.02 -17.84
C ASP A 966 -19.64 -26.99 -18.05
N ARG A 967 -19.92 -25.97 -18.87
CA ARG A 967 -18.96 -24.95 -19.30
C ARG A 967 -19.43 -23.55 -18.95
N GLY A 968 -18.52 -22.70 -18.51
CA GLY A 968 -18.84 -21.34 -18.13
C GLY A 968 -17.69 -20.59 -17.48
N ALA A 969 -18.02 -19.67 -16.56
CA ALA A 969 -17.04 -18.90 -15.79
C ALA A 969 -17.47 -18.69 -14.34
N GLN A 970 -16.53 -18.93 -13.43
CA GLN A 970 -16.61 -18.49 -12.03
C GLN A 970 -15.94 -17.13 -11.91
N PHE A 971 -16.62 -16.21 -11.22
CA PHE A 971 -16.09 -14.93 -10.79
C PHE A 971 -16.01 -14.95 -9.28
N ALA A 972 -14.81 -14.71 -8.73
CA ALA A 972 -14.62 -14.56 -7.29
C ALA A 972 -13.99 -13.21 -6.97
N ILE A 973 -14.29 -12.71 -5.77
CA ILE A 973 -13.75 -11.47 -5.25
C ILE A 973 -13.40 -11.68 -3.78
N THR A 974 -12.17 -11.36 -3.40
CA THR A 974 -11.63 -11.57 -2.05
C THR A 974 -11.01 -10.27 -1.54
N ARG A 975 -11.37 -9.84 -0.32
CA ARG A 975 -10.69 -8.77 0.41
C ARG A 975 -9.91 -9.35 1.57
N GLU A 976 -8.63 -9.00 1.73
CA GLU A 976 -7.86 -9.22 2.96
C GLU A 976 -7.74 -7.90 3.72
N PHE A 977 -7.94 -7.96 5.05
CA PHE A 977 -7.86 -6.84 5.99
C PHE A 977 -6.49 -6.83 6.70
N ASP A 978 -6.11 -5.75 7.37
CA ASP A 978 -4.77 -5.65 8.01
C ASP A 978 -4.54 -6.68 9.13
N SER A 979 -5.62 -7.21 9.74
CA SER A 979 -5.56 -8.35 10.66
C SER A 979 -5.22 -9.68 9.97
N GLY A 980 -5.38 -9.77 8.66
CA GLY A 980 -5.35 -11.02 7.90
C GLY A 980 -6.65 -11.79 7.85
N ILE A 981 -7.74 -11.25 8.41
CA ILE A 981 -9.08 -11.76 8.06
C ILE A 981 -9.26 -11.54 6.56
N ALA A 982 -9.77 -12.55 5.86
CA ALA A 982 -10.14 -12.41 4.46
C ALA A 982 -11.59 -12.81 4.25
N LEU A 983 -12.39 -11.94 3.62
CA LEU A 983 -13.74 -12.24 3.16
C LEU A 983 -13.68 -12.44 1.64
N GLY A 984 -14.23 -13.53 1.14
CA GLY A 984 -14.47 -13.71 -0.28
C GLY A 984 -15.92 -14.08 -0.61
N ALA A 985 -16.31 -13.80 -1.84
CA ALA A 985 -17.58 -14.18 -2.45
C ALA A 985 -17.32 -14.70 -3.87
N TRP A 986 -18.14 -15.63 -4.34
CA TRP A 986 -18.07 -16.12 -5.73
C TRP A 986 -19.46 -16.37 -6.33
N ALA A 987 -19.51 -16.33 -7.66
CA ALA A 987 -20.65 -16.76 -8.47
C ALA A 987 -20.13 -17.49 -9.73
N THR A 988 -20.76 -18.61 -10.10
CA THR A 988 -20.39 -19.41 -11.27
C THR A 988 -21.56 -19.53 -12.22
N PHE A 989 -21.41 -18.98 -13.43
CA PHE A 989 -22.41 -19.01 -14.50
C PHE A 989 -21.98 -19.98 -15.58
N THR A 990 -22.85 -20.91 -15.96
CA THR A 990 -22.55 -22.02 -16.87
C THR A 990 -23.67 -22.22 -17.89
N ASN A 991 -23.50 -23.15 -18.84
CA ASN A 991 -24.46 -23.42 -19.90
C ASN A 991 -25.63 -24.35 -19.51
N VAL A 992 -25.75 -24.72 -18.24
CA VAL A 992 -26.87 -25.47 -17.65
C VAL A 992 -28.08 -24.55 -17.55
N SER A 993 -29.28 -24.99 -17.92
CA SER A 993 -30.48 -24.15 -17.81
C SER A 993 -30.94 -23.97 -16.35
N ALA A 994 -31.78 -22.97 -16.09
CA ALA A 994 -32.33 -22.77 -14.74
C ALA A 994 -33.18 -23.97 -14.28
N GLU A 995 -33.86 -24.66 -15.20
CA GLU A 995 -34.61 -25.89 -14.91
C GLU A 995 -33.68 -27.09 -14.63
N GLU A 996 -32.56 -27.20 -15.34
CA GLU A 996 -31.59 -28.29 -15.16
C GLU A 996 -30.72 -28.13 -13.90
N PHE A 997 -30.57 -26.90 -13.42
CA PHE A 997 -29.72 -26.57 -12.27
C PHE A 997 -30.38 -26.90 -10.91
N GLY A 998 -31.70 -27.11 -10.88
CA GLY A 998 -32.49 -27.03 -9.64
C GLY A 998 -32.44 -25.62 -9.03
N GLU A 999 -32.82 -25.44 -7.76
CA GLU A 999 -32.83 -24.10 -7.14
C GLU A 999 -33.76 -23.16 -7.96
N GLY A 1000 -33.37 -21.96 -8.45
CA GLY A 1000 -32.19 -21.10 -8.24
C GLY A 1000 -30.96 -21.27 -9.16
N SER A 1001 -30.81 -20.41 -10.19
CA SER A 1001 -30.14 -20.65 -11.49
C SER A 1001 -28.60 -20.60 -11.64
N PHE A 1002 -27.81 -20.39 -10.58
CA PHE A 1002 -26.34 -20.40 -10.67
C PHE A 1002 -25.66 -20.72 -9.32
N ASP A 1003 -24.41 -21.22 -9.33
CA ASP A 1003 -23.68 -21.52 -8.10
C ASP A 1003 -23.14 -20.24 -7.48
N LYS A 1004 -23.25 -20.11 -6.16
CA LYS A 1004 -22.83 -18.92 -5.41
C LYS A 1004 -22.47 -19.25 -3.98
N GLY A 1005 -21.59 -18.45 -3.39
CA GLY A 1005 -21.28 -18.55 -1.97
C GLY A 1005 -20.40 -17.43 -1.45
N ILE A 1006 -20.20 -17.45 -0.14
CA ILE A 1006 -19.27 -16.57 0.57
C ILE A 1006 -18.38 -17.39 1.51
N TYR A 1007 -17.21 -16.87 1.85
CA TYR A 1007 -16.34 -17.46 2.85
C TYR A 1007 -15.58 -16.40 3.64
N ILE A 1008 -15.34 -16.69 4.93
CA ILE A 1008 -14.48 -15.90 5.81
C ILE A 1008 -13.32 -16.78 6.24
N ARG A 1009 -12.09 -16.32 6.02
CA ARG A 1009 -10.85 -16.89 6.56
C ARG A 1009 -10.39 -16.04 7.73
N VAL A 1010 -10.09 -16.68 8.87
CA VAL A 1010 -9.73 -15.99 10.12
C VAL A 1010 -8.41 -16.58 10.65
N PRO A 1011 -7.33 -15.78 10.76
CA PRO A 1011 -6.10 -16.20 11.42
C PRO A 1011 -6.34 -16.51 12.90
N PHE A 1012 -5.86 -17.66 13.38
CA PHE A 1012 -6.01 -18.04 14.78
C PHE A 1012 -5.12 -17.22 15.71
N GLU A 1013 -4.07 -16.59 15.20
CA GLU A 1013 -3.24 -15.68 16.00
C GLU A 1013 -4.05 -14.50 16.58
N LEU A 1014 -5.16 -14.11 15.98
CA LEU A 1014 -6.02 -13.03 16.48
C LEU A 1014 -6.57 -13.33 17.88
N PHE A 1015 -6.77 -14.61 18.21
CA PHE A 1015 -7.30 -15.08 19.49
C PHE A 1015 -6.23 -15.64 20.44
N LEU A 1016 -4.97 -15.73 19.99
CA LEU A 1016 -3.88 -16.38 20.72
C LEU A 1016 -2.81 -15.36 21.15
N SER A 1017 -2.23 -15.60 22.33
CA SER A 1017 -1.11 -14.81 22.86
C SER A 1017 0.25 -15.17 22.24
N SER A 1018 0.33 -16.13 21.32
CA SER A 1018 1.51 -16.43 20.50
C SER A 1018 1.12 -16.31 19.02
N SER A 1019 1.99 -15.73 18.19
CA SER A 1019 1.78 -15.75 16.73
C SER A 1019 1.76 -17.16 16.17
N THR A 1020 0.99 -17.35 15.11
CA THR A 1020 0.87 -18.59 14.35
C THR A 1020 0.33 -18.31 12.95
N GLN A 1021 0.84 -19.01 11.93
CA GLN A 1021 0.32 -18.96 10.56
C GLN A 1021 -0.99 -19.75 10.37
N ARG A 1022 -1.54 -20.37 11.42
CA ARG A 1022 -2.77 -21.17 11.32
C ARG A 1022 -3.99 -20.29 11.07
N VAL A 1023 -4.80 -20.69 10.10
CA VAL A 1023 -6.08 -20.05 9.74
C VAL A 1023 -7.24 -21.04 9.88
N GLY A 1024 -8.38 -20.54 10.34
CA GLY A 1024 -9.68 -21.19 10.18
C GLY A 1024 -10.40 -20.61 8.95
N ALA A 1025 -11.35 -21.35 8.41
CA ALA A 1025 -12.25 -20.86 7.37
C ALA A 1025 -13.67 -21.34 7.61
N ILE A 1026 -14.64 -20.48 7.36
CA ILE A 1026 -16.09 -20.76 7.39
C ILE A 1026 -16.62 -20.35 6.02
N ALA A 1027 -17.32 -21.23 5.34
CA ALA A 1027 -17.96 -20.96 4.05
C ALA A 1027 -19.47 -21.18 4.17
N PHE A 1028 -20.25 -20.30 3.54
CA PHE A 1028 -21.69 -20.45 3.37
C PHE A 1028 -21.97 -20.66 1.88
N ARG A 1029 -22.66 -21.75 1.57
CA ARG A 1029 -23.06 -22.16 0.22
C ARG A 1029 -24.38 -22.93 0.31
N PRO A 1030 -25.34 -22.71 -0.61
CA PRO A 1030 -26.51 -23.59 -0.75
C PRO A 1030 -26.09 -25.04 -1.03
N LEU A 1031 -26.80 -26.02 -0.45
CA LEU A 1031 -26.40 -27.44 -0.51
C LEU A 1031 -26.62 -28.10 -1.88
N SER A 1032 -27.64 -27.69 -2.64
CA SER A 1032 -28.25 -28.52 -3.69
C SER A 1032 -27.61 -28.42 -5.08
N ARG A 1033 -26.40 -27.86 -5.23
CA ARG A 1033 -25.90 -27.41 -6.54
C ARG A 1033 -24.70 -28.18 -7.08
N ASP A 1034 -24.89 -28.76 -8.27
CA ASP A 1034 -23.89 -29.57 -8.99
C ASP A 1034 -23.26 -28.86 -10.21
N GLY A 1035 -23.96 -27.91 -10.84
CA GLY A 1035 -23.37 -27.07 -11.88
C GLY A 1035 -22.36 -26.05 -11.33
N GLY A 1036 -21.39 -25.63 -12.15
CA GLY A 1036 -20.37 -24.64 -11.79
C GLY A 1036 -19.35 -25.11 -10.76
N GLN A 1037 -19.21 -26.42 -10.56
CA GLN A 1037 -18.39 -26.97 -9.47
C GLN A 1037 -16.91 -27.13 -9.82
N VAL A 1038 -16.04 -26.44 -9.07
CA VAL A 1038 -14.58 -26.56 -9.19
C VAL A 1038 -14.00 -27.69 -8.34
N LEU A 1039 -12.91 -28.30 -8.82
CA LEU A 1039 -12.11 -29.29 -8.09
C LEU A 1039 -11.34 -28.66 -6.92
N ILE A 1040 -11.45 -29.24 -5.71
CA ILE A 1040 -10.82 -28.71 -4.48
C ILE A 1040 -9.45 -29.35 -4.23
N LEU A 1041 -8.42 -28.68 -4.77
CA LEU A 1041 -7.01 -29.05 -4.61
C LEU A 1041 -6.43 -28.47 -3.31
N ARG A 1042 -5.34 -29.08 -2.79
CA ARG A 1042 -4.70 -28.64 -1.53
C ARG A 1042 -3.96 -27.31 -1.71
N ARG A 1043 -3.28 -27.18 -2.85
CA ARG A 1043 -2.49 -26.01 -3.24
C ARG A 1043 -2.82 -25.67 -4.71
N ARG A 1044 -3.34 -24.46 -4.96
CA ARG A 1044 -3.29 -23.81 -6.28
C ARG A 1044 -2.02 -22.96 -6.33
N LEU A 1045 -1.37 -22.85 -7.49
CA LEU A 1045 -0.07 -22.17 -7.60
C LEU A 1045 -0.14 -20.71 -7.12
N TYR A 1046 -1.21 -19.99 -7.46
CA TYR A 1046 -1.38 -18.59 -7.08
C TYR A 1046 -1.26 -18.42 -5.55
N GLY A 1047 -2.01 -19.19 -4.78
CA GLY A 1047 -1.99 -19.13 -3.31
C GLY A 1047 -0.68 -19.59 -2.66
N VAL A 1048 0.19 -20.29 -3.39
CA VAL A 1048 1.54 -20.66 -2.90
C VAL A 1048 2.51 -19.49 -3.08
N VAL A 1049 2.44 -18.78 -4.20
CA VAL A 1049 3.42 -17.73 -4.55
C VAL A 1049 2.99 -16.31 -4.19
N ASP A 1050 1.70 -16.06 -3.94
CA ASP A 1050 1.18 -14.70 -3.77
C ASP A 1050 1.75 -13.96 -2.54
N SER A 1051 1.98 -14.67 -1.43
CA SER A 1051 2.44 -14.08 -0.17
C SER A 1051 3.80 -13.37 -0.31
N GLY A 1052 4.69 -13.92 -1.14
CA GLY A 1052 6.00 -13.33 -1.43
C GLY A 1052 6.01 -12.30 -2.56
N ASN A 1053 4.87 -11.95 -3.17
CA ASN A 1053 4.87 -10.86 -4.15
C ASN A 1053 5.29 -9.53 -3.50
N LEU A 1054 5.76 -8.58 -4.31
CA LEU A 1054 6.31 -7.30 -3.83
C LEU A 1054 5.42 -6.60 -2.78
N ASP A 1055 4.10 -6.54 -3.00
CA ASP A 1055 3.16 -5.96 -2.04
C ASP A 1055 3.25 -6.62 -0.64
N GLY A 1056 3.37 -7.95 -0.58
CA GLY A 1056 3.45 -8.73 0.66
C GLY A 1056 4.81 -8.65 1.35
N VAL A 1057 5.89 -8.41 0.60
CA VAL A 1057 7.24 -8.13 1.14
C VAL A 1057 7.32 -6.71 1.71
N MET A 1058 6.70 -5.74 1.03
CA MET A 1058 6.60 -4.34 1.49
C MET A 1058 5.66 -4.18 2.68
N HIS A 1059 4.62 -5.01 2.78
CA HIS A 1059 3.64 -4.94 3.85
C HIS A 1059 4.33 -5.14 5.21
N ARG A 1060 4.12 -4.15 6.10
CA ARG A 1060 4.65 -4.10 7.47
C ARG A 1060 6.18 -4.13 7.57
N TRP A 1061 6.87 -3.40 6.69
CA TRP A 1061 8.33 -3.24 6.76
C TRP A 1061 8.83 -2.64 8.09
N ASP A 1062 7.98 -1.90 8.82
CA ASP A 1062 8.23 -1.45 10.20
C ASP A 1062 8.62 -2.62 11.15
N ARG A 1063 8.14 -3.83 10.84
CA ARG A 1063 8.36 -5.06 11.62
C ARG A 1063 9.66 -5.79 11.29
N LEU A 1064 10.50 -5.29 10.38
CA LEU A 1064 11.82 -5.84 10.09
C LEU A 1064 12.67 -6.04 11.38
N LEU A 1065 12.47 -5.22 12.41
CA LEU A 1065 13.27 -5.28 13.63
C LEU A 1065 12.71 -6.17 14.78
N ASP A 1066 11.57 -6.84 14.59
CA ASP A 1066 10.76 -7.54 15.63
C ASP A 1066 10.93 -9.08 15.80
#